data_AF-A0A016V2U9-F1
#
_entry.id   AF-A0A016V2U9-F1
#
_cell.length_a   1.000
_cell.length_b   1.000
_cell.length_c   1.000
_cell.angle_alpha   90.00
_cell.angle_beta   90.00
_cell.angle_gamma   90.00
#
_symmetry.space_group_name_H-M   'P 1'
#
loop_
_entity.id
_entity.type
_entity.pdbx_description
1 polymer ?
#
loop_
_entity_poly.entity_id
_entity_poly.type
_entity_poly.pdbx_seq_one_letter_code
_entity_poly.pdbx_strand_id
1 'polypeptide(L)'
;MAVSVSRATSADAPVLMGMIRELAEFEKMPESVKIDETRLAADLDKNAVGGFVLREGDEPAAMLLFYFAYSTWEGQFIHMEDLYVRPASRRKGYGQRLWRELGVLAKEMGVLRIQWDVLDWNSNAIAFYEKMPCENLTKKEGWLLYRLNANGIAALAESLTMVLISASIVSKSGKALVTRVFVSDMTRARMEGLLDAFPKLIGNDKESAQRQHTFIETDSVRYVYHPLDNIYMVLITTKTSNILEDLETLRLFSRVIPEYCRSNDEKEFLAHDFDLIFAFDEVVTLGYRESVNLAQIRTFTEMDSHEERVFLQIKEAQERAAKQAMAEKAKEFKRLQKEALSKGLKPSSASFGASATGISSASTPLAAVQEPVAPRPAATTARAGGGKALKLGAKTKDEDVFLQQLRQEGQAIAPVERTPRDAAGVSAMAAAAPVSNVKREAVHVRTEEKMVATVSRDGGLQGAEILGVVSLSVSAPEYNTVAIQMHNKASSGAQLQVHPNLDKKEWQTSSMLKLKSAGKPFPVNNDVGVLKWKMVLTEEEQLPITLNCWPQESADGCQVNIEYTLQREDLSLENVVITVPLPPATVPVVSECEGSYDYQKARNQIVWTMPVIDSTNSSGTLEFTVPNGHSDHFFPVQVRFYTEKLYCDIGVDAVQSMDGNSAIPFSIETRFISEKYEVV
;
A
#
# COMPACT_ATOMS: atom_id res chain seq x y z
N MET A 1 12.91 -54.12 18.50
CA MET A 1 12.72 -53.66 19.89
C MET A 1 11.24 -53.29 20.07
N ALA A 2 10.71 -53.39 21.29
CA ALA A 2 9.32 -52.99 21.54
C ALA A 2 9.15 -51.48 21.33
N VAL A 3 8.06 -51.06 20.67
CA VAL A 3 7.74 -49.65 20.44
C VAL A 3 6.46 -49.30 21.18
N SER A 4 6.56 -48.37 22.13
CA SER A 4 5.45 -47.88 22.96
C SER A 4 5.17 -46.40 22.70
N VAL A 5 3.92 -45.99 22.87
CA VAL A 5 3.49 -44.59 22.86
C VAL A 5 2.74 -44.33 24.16
N SER A 6 3.09 -43.27 24.86
CA SER A 6 2.44 -42.84 26.10
C SER A 6 2.10 -41.37 26.06
N ARG A 7 1.11 -40.96 26.86
CA ARG A 7 0.85 -39.54 27.13
C ARG A 7 2.05 -38.90 27.80
N ALA A 8 2.39 -37.70 27.35
CA ALA A 8 3.37 -36.88 28.03
C ALA A 8 2.85 -36.45 29.41
N THR A 9 3.72 -36.52 30.41
CA THR A 9 3.48 -36.01 31.76
C THR A 9 4.54 -34.96 32.10
N SER A 10 4.38 -34.21 33.20
CA SER A 10 5.42 -33.29 33.68
C SER A 10 6.79 -33.95 33.89
N ALA A 11 6.83 -35.26 34.17
CA ALA A 11 8.07 -36.02 34.26
C ALA A 11 8.82 -36.19 32.91
N ASP A 12 8.12 -36.06 31.78
CA ASP A 12 8.72 -36.13 30.45
C ASP A 12 9.27 -34.78 29.96
N ALA A 13 9.09 -33.68 30.73
CA ALA A 13 9.52 -32.34 30.33
C ALA A 13 11.01 -32.24 29.93
N PRO A 14 11.98 -32.88 30.62
CA PRO A 14 13.39 -32.84 30.19
C PRO A 14 13.61 -33.49 28.82
N VAL A 15 12.92 -34.61 28.57
CA VAL A 15 13.01 -35.35 27.29
C VAL A 15 12.38 -34.55 26.15
N LEU A 16 11.21 -33.96 26.41
CA LEU A 16 10.51 -33.10 25.45
C LEU A 16 11.32 -31.84 25.14
N MET A 17 11.88 -31.16 26.14
CA MET A 17 12.74 -29.99 25.93
C MET A 17 13.98 -30.31 25.10
N GLY A 18 14.58 -31.49 25.30
CA GLY A 18 15.66 -31.97 24.44
C GLY A 18 15.21 -32.06 22.97
N MET A 19 14.08 -32.70 22.71
CA MET A 19 13.54 -32.82 21.34
C MET A 19 13.05 -31.49 20.75
N ILE A 20 12.51 -30.57 21.55
CA ILE A 20 12.12 -29.22 21.10
C ILE A 20 13.36 -28.46 20.63
N ARG A 21 14.47 -28.53 21.37
CA ARG A 21 15.76 -27.91 20.96
C ARG A 21 16.30 -28.54 19.68
N GLU A 22 16.29 -29.87 19.59
CA GLU A 22 16.70 -30.58 18.37
C GLU A 22 15.83 -30.20 17.15
N LEU A 23 14.52 -30.01 17.35
CA LEU A 23 13.60 -29.54 16.30
C LEU A 23 13.91 -28.10 15.91
N ALA A 24 14.11 -27.20 16.87
CA ALA A 24 14.46 -25.81 16.60
C ALA A 24 15.79 -25.67 15.84
N GLU A 25 16.78 -26.52 16.14
CA GLU A 25 18.01 -26.63 15.35
C GLU A 25 17.73 -27.07 13.89
N PHE A 26 16.88 -28.09 13.71
CA PHE A 26 16.46 -28.54 12.38
C PHE A 26 15.73 -27.44 11.59
N GLU A 27 14.93 -26.63 12.29
CA GLU A 27 14.19 -25.51 11.71
C GLU A 27 15.02 -24.24 11.51
N LYS A 28 16.31 -24.26 11.89
CA LYS A 28 17.24 -23.12 11.84
C LYS A 28 16.81 -21.95 12.74
N MET A 29 16.15 -22.26 13.85
CA MET A 29 15.62 -21.29 14.81
C MET A 29 15.99 -21.63 16.28
N PRO A 30 17.25 -21.99 16.61
CA PRO A 30 17.62 -22.45 17.96
C PRO A 30 17.34 -21.39 19.05
N GLU A 31 17.55 -20.10 18.74
CA GLU A 31 17.32 -18.97 19.67
C GLU A 31 15.82 -18.66 19.92
N SER A 32 14.91 -19.31 19.21
CA SER A 32 13.47 -19.07 19.35
C SER A 32 12.85 -19.79 20.55
N VAL A 33 13.54 -20.80 21.10
CA VAL A 33 13.10 -21.54 22.27
C VAL A 33 13.39 -20.72 23.53
N LYS A 34 12.36 -20.05 24.07
CA LYS A 34 12.48 -19.19 25.26
C LYS A 34 12.04 -19.84 26.57
N ILE A 35 11.37 -20.99 26.50
CA ILE A 35 10.87 -21.72 27.67
C ILE A 35 11.93 -22.70 28.19
N ASP A 36 11.85 -23.04 29.47
CA ASP A 36 12.67 -24.06 30.12
C ASP A 36 11.85 -25.30 30.54
N GLU A 37 12.53 -26.30 31.08
CA GLU A 37 11.93 -27.57 31.53
C GLU A 37 10.90 -27.35 32.64
N THR A 38 11.15 -26.40 33.55
CA THR A 38 10.23 -26.06 34.64
C THR A 38 8.94 -25.47 34.09
N ARG A 39 9.03 -24.57 33.11
CA ARG A 39 7.87 -23.98 32.46
C ARG A 39 7.06 -25.02 31.70
N LEU A 40 7.72 -25.88 30.90
CA LEU A 40 7.03 -26.92 30.15
C LEU A 40 6.32 -27.93 31.06
N ALA A 41 6.95 -28.34 32.17
CA ALA A 41 6.34 -29.22 33.16
C ALA A 41 5.06 -28.60 33.76
N ALA A 42 5.11 -27.32 34.12
CA ALA A 42 3.95 -26.60 34.66
C ALA A 42 2.83 -26.44 33.61
N ASP A 43 3.17 -26.23 32.34
CA ASP A 43 2.19 -26.11 31.25
C ASP A 43 1.52 -27.47 30.94
N LEU A 44 2.25 -28.58 31.05
CA LEU A 44 1.71 -29.95 30.97
C LEU A 44 0.74 -30.24 32.14
N ASP A 45 1.10 -29.91 33.38
CA ASP A 45 0.25 -30.13 34.55
C ASP A 45 -1.06 -29.31 34.49
N LYS A 46 -1.02 -28.12 33.88
CA LYS A 46 -2.18 -27.25 33.69
C LYS A 46 -3.03 -27.63 32.47
N ASN A 47 -2.65 -28.65 31.70
CA ASN A 47 -3.24 -28.98 30.40
C ASN A 47 -3.22 -27.79 29.41
N ALA A 48 -2.26 -26.87 29.54
CA ALA A 48 -2.03 -25.82 28.55
C ALA A 48 -1.45 -26.42 27.25
N VAL A 49 -0.64 -27.47 27.39
CA VAL A 49 -0.14 -28.30 26.30
C VAL A 49 -0.36 -29.77 26.66
N GLY A 50 -0.69 -30.58 25.66
CA GLY A 50 -0.72 -32.03 25.73
C GLY A 50 0.31 -32.64 24.80
N GLY A 51 0.68 -33.90 25.03
CA GLY A 51 1.64 -34.55 24.14
C GLY A 51 1.65 -36.06 24.20
N PHE A 52 2.42 -36.64 23.28
CA PHE A 52 2.75 -38.05 23.22
C PHE A 52 4.25 -38.22 23.07
N VAL A 53 4.81 -39.18 23.81
CA VAL A 53 6.20 -39.62 23.66
C VAL A 53 6.20 -41.04 23.12
N LEU A 54 6.95 -41.26 22.05
CA LEU A 54 7.18 -42.60 21.49
C LEU A 54 8.58 -43.07 21.85
N ARG A 55 8.67 -44.27 22.44
CA ARG A 55 9.93 -44.90 22.85
C ARG A 55 10.18 -46.19 22.08
N GLU A 56 11.43 -46.43 21.71
CA GLU A 56 11.92 -47.70 21.15
C GLU A 56 12.79 -48.37 22.23
N GLY A 57 12.23 -49.32 22.96
CA GLY A 57 12.77 -49.72 24.27
C GLY A 57 12.58 -48.58 25.29
N ASP A 58 13.64 -48.21 26.00
CA ASP A 58 13.63 -47.08 26.95
C ASP A 58 13.99 -45.74 26.28
N GLU A 59 14.51 -45.78 25.04
CA GLU A 59 15.00 -44.60 24.33
C GLU A 59 13.86 -43.78 23.72
N PRO A 60 13.74 -42.48 24.05
CA PRO A 60 12.72 -41.62 23.46
C PRO A 60 13.12 -41.26 22.03
N ALA A 61 12.26 -41.65 21.07
CA ALA A 61 12.56 -41.63 19.65
C ALA A 61 11.77 -40.56 18.87
N ALA A 62 10.59 -40.18 19.36
CA ALA A 62 9.76 -39.16 18.75
C ALA A 62 8.80 -38.51 19.76
N MET A 63 8.35 -37.29 19.45
CA MET A 63 7.35 -36.56 20.23
C MET A 63 6.27 -35.96 19.32
N LEU A 64 5.08 -35.78 19.88
CA LEU A 64 4.03 -34.95 19.31
C LEU A 64 3.48 -34.04 20.43
N LEU A 65 3.44 -32.74 20.21
CA LEU A 65 2.83 -31.75 21.09
C LEU A 65 1.60 -31.13 20.44
N PHE A 66 0.58 -30.85 21.23
CA PHE A 66 -0.66 -30.24 20.77
C PHE A 66 -1.32 -29.43 21.90
N TYR A 67 -2.22 -28.53 21.54
CA TYR A 67 -3.05 -27.79 22.48
C TYR A 67 -4.48 -27.65 21.96
N PHE A 68 -5.37 -27.14 22.80
CA PHE A 68 -6.76 -26.92 22.43
C PHE A 68 -6.99 -25.48 22.03
N ALA A 69 -7.60 -25.29 20.87
CA ALA A 69 -8.04 -24.00 20.37
C ALA A 69 -9.56 -24.00 20.16
N TYR A 70 -10.14 -22.84 19.84
CA TYR A 70 -11.58 -22.68 19.71
C TYR A 70 -11.97 -22.03 18.39
N SER A 71 -12.98 -22.60 17.73
CA SER A 71 -13.61 -22.08 16.52
C SER A 71 -15.03 -21.66 16.87
N THR A 72 -15.43 -20.45 16.51
CA THR A 72 -16.82 -20.00 16.67
C THR A 72 -17.81 -20.81 15.81
N TRP A 73 -17.31 -21.61 14.86
CA TRP A 73 -18.13 -22.43 13.97
C TRP A 73 -18.18 -23.91 14.38
N GLU A 74 -17.13 -24.41 15.03
CA GLU A 74 -16.95 -25.86 15.27
C GLU A 74 -16.67 -26.20 16.74
N GLY A 75 -16.57 -25.19 17.61
CA GLY A 75 -16.24 -25.35 19.02
C GLY A 75 -14.76 -25.65 19.26
N GLN A 76 -14.47 -26.44 20.30
CA GLN A 76 -13.10 -26.82 20.65
C GLN A 76 -12.50 -27.73 19.56
N PHE A 77 -11.26 -27.46 19.18
CA PHE A 77 -10.49 -28.28 18.24
C PHE A 77 -9.04 -28.44 18.71
N ILE A 78 -8.31 -29.37 18.10
CA ILE A 78 -6.90 -29.62 18.43
C ILE A 78 -6.01 -28.88 17.45
N HIS A 79 -5.02 -28.13 17.96
CA HIS A 79 -3.90 -27.65 17.18
C HIS A 79 -2.67 -28.49 17.52
N MET A 80 -2.10 -29.21 16.55
CA MET A 80 -0.80 -29.86 16.71
C MET A 80 0.27 -28.79 16.54
N GLU A 81 1.08 -28.58 17.58
CA GLU A 81 2.19 -27.64 17.56
C GLU A 81 3.40 -28.30 16.89
N ASP A 82 3.91 -29.39 17.48
CA ASP A 82 5.14 -30.03 17.04
C ASP A 82 4.95 -31.52 16.77
N LEU A 83 5.55 -32.00 15.68
CA LEU A 83 5.76 -33.43 15.42
C LEU A 83 7.22 -33.65 15.03
N TYR A 84 7.98 -34.30 15.92
CA TYR A 84 9.39 -34.51 15.71
C TYR A 84 9.78 -35.98 15.88
N VAL A 85 10.62 -36.46 14.96
CA VAL A 85 11.24 -37.79 15.01
C VAL A 85 12.74 -37.61 14.89
N ARG A 86 13.47 -38.12 15.90
CA ARG A 86 14.93 -38.08 15.94
C ARG A 86 15.54 -38.66 14.67
N PRO A 87 16.62 -38.09 14.12
CA PRO A 87 17.22 -38.54 12.85
C PRO A 87 17.46 -40.04 12.76
N ALA A 88 17.99 -40.67 13.81
CA ALA A 88 18.27 -42.11 13.88
C ALA A 88 17.02 -43.00 13.81
N SER A 89 15.85 -42.45 14.13
CA SER A 89 14.56 -43.14 14.21
C SER A 89 13.62 -42.81 13.05
N ARG A 90 14.07 -41.98 12.07
CA ARG A 90 13.29 -41.65 10.87
C ARG A 90 13.11 -42.86 9.96
N ARG A 91 12.08 -42.82 9.10
CA ARG A 91 11.69 -43.90 8.18
C ARG A 91 11.23 -45.21 8.84
N LYS A 92 11.06 -45.24 10.17
CA LYS A 92 10.45 -46.37 10.91
C LYS A 92 8.93 -46.26 11.12
N GLY A 93 8.28 -45.25 10.54
CA GLY A 93 6.83 -45.04 10.67
C GLY A 93 6.37 -44.38 11.98
N TYR A 94 7.29 -43.89 12.82
CA TYR A 94 6.98 -43.33 14.14
C TYR A 94 6.10 -42.07 14.09
N GLY A 95 6.33 -41.18 13.11
CA GLY A 95 5.47 -40.00 12.92
C GLY A 95 4.01 -40.38 12.58
N GLN A 96 3.79 -41.40 11.74
CA GLN A 96 2.44 -41.90 11.45
C GLN A 96 1.76 -42.50 12.67
N ARG A 97 2.55 -43.14 13.55
CA ARG A 97 2.02 -43.74 14.77
C ARG A 97 1.57 -42.68 15.77
N LEU A 98 2.37 -41.65 15.99
CA LEU A 98 1.98 -40.49 16.82
C LEU A 98 0.75 -39.77 16.24
N TRP A 99 0.70 -39.60 14.92
CA TRP A 99 -0.46 -39.00 14.25
C TRP A 99 -1.75 -39.80 14.46
N ARG A 100 -1.65 -41.13 14.45
CA ARG A 100 -2.79 -42.01 14.73
C ARG A 100 -3.29 -41.82 16.16
N GLU A 101 -2.40 -41.76 17.15
CA GLU A 101 -2.80 -41.54 18.55
C GLU A 101 -3.50 -40.19 18.74
N LEU A 102 -3.06 -39.15 18.02
CA LEU A 102 -3.74 -37.85 18.01
C LEU A 102 -5.16 -37.97 17.41
N GLY A 103 -5.32 -38.73 16.33
CA GLY A 103 -6.63 -38.99 15.72
C GLY A 103 -7.58 -39.79 16.61
N VAL A 104 -7.06 -40.77 17.37
CA VAL A 104 -7.85 -41.52 18.38
C VAL A 104 -8.33 -40.57 19.47
N LEU A 105 -7.43 -39.75 20.01
CA LEU A 105 -7.78 -38.73 20.98
C LEU A 105 -8.87 -37.77 20.46
N ALA A 106 -8.68 -37.25 19.25
CA ALA A 106 -9.61 -36.30 18.65
C ALA A 106 -11.03 -36.92 18.55
N LYS A 107 -11.11 -38.19 18.17
CA LYS A 107 -12.36 -38.94 18.11
C LYS A 107 -12.98 -39.17 19.49
N GLU A 108 -12.17 -39.54 20.49
CA GLU A 108 -12.64 -39.75 21.87
C GLU A 108 -13.19 -38.46 22.49
N MET A 109 -12.58 -37.31 22.17
CA MET A 109 -13.02 -36.00 22.65
C MET A 109 -14.19 -35.41 21.84
N GLY A 110 -14.54 -36.00 20.70
CA GLY A 110 -15.57 -35.49 19.82
C GLY A 110 -15.24 -34.15 19.16
N VAL A 111 -13.95 -33.81 19.03
CA VAL A 111 -13.54 -32.59 18.30
C VAL A 111 -13.72 -32.78 16.80
N LEU A 112 -14.13 -31.74 16.10
CA LEU A 112 -14.45 -31.81 14.67
C LEU A 112 -13.23 -31.58 13.77
N ARG A 113 -12.13 -31.06 14.32
CA ARG A 113 -10.98 -30.61 13.55
C ARG A 113 -9.65 -30.83 14.28
N ILE A 114 -8.62 -31.12 13.50
CA ILE A 114 -7.21 -31.02 13.88
C ILE A 114 -6.54 -30.04 12.89
N GLN A 115 -5.78 -29.09 13.40
CA GLN A 115 -5.05 -28.09 12.60
C GLN A 115 -3.56 -28.10 12.98
N TRP A 116 -2.69 -27.72 12.04
CA TRP A 116 -1.26 -27.57 12.26
C TRP A 116 -0.65 -26.66 11.20
N ASP A 117 0.51 -26.10 11.51
CA ASP A 117 1.30 -25.28 10.60
C ASP A 117 2.57 -26.02 10.16
N VAL A 118 3.09 -25.71 8.97
CA VAL A 118 4.34 -26.26 8.44
C VAL A 118 5.11 -25.19 7.70
N LEU A 119 6.42 -25.13 7.93
CA LEU A 119 7.30 -24.22 7.20
C LEU A 119 7.34 -24.57 5.71
N ASP A 120 7.25 -23.55 4.86
CA ASP A 120 7.13 -23.67 3.40
C ASP A 120 8.29 -24.43 2.74
N TRP A 121 9.48 -24.36 3.34
CA TRP A 121 10.69 -25.05 2.88
C TRP A 121 10.76 -26.52 3.32
N ASN A 122 9.94 -26.97 4.28
CA ASN A 122 9.98 -28.35 4.79
C ASN A 122 9.21 -29.31 3.86
N SER A 123 9.75 -29.51 2.66
CA SER A 123 9.15 -30.34 1.62
C SER A 123 8.87 -31.78 2.05
N ASN A 124 9.65 -32.31 3.00
CA ASN A 124 9.46 -33.66 3.53
C ASN A 124 8.20 -33.76 4.40
N ALA A 125 7.96 -32.77 5.26
CA ALA A 125 6.74 -32.71 6.07
C ALA A 125 5.52 -32.42 5.18
N ILE A 126 5.64 -31.51 4.22
CA ILE A 126 4.56 -31.23 3.25
C ILE A 126 4.18 -32.50 2.48
N ALA A 127 5.15 -33.25 1.95
CA ALA A 127 4.89 -34.51 1.23
C ALA A 127 4.34 -35.63 2.13
N PHE A 128 4.54 -35.54 3.45
CA PHE A 128 3.92 -36.43 4.42
C PHE A 128 2.45 -36.10 4.63
N TYR A 129 2.11 -34.82 4.78
CA TYR A 129 0.74 -34.35 4.97
C TYR A 129 -0.11 -34.45 3.70
N GLU A 130 0.45 -34.19 2.52
CA GLU A 130 -0.28 -34.29 1.23
C GLU A 130 -0.76 -35.73 0.91
N LYS A 131 -0.25 -36.74 1.63
CA LYS A 131 -0.73 -38.13 1.52
C LYS A 131 -1.95 -38.42 2.42
N MET A 132 -2.28 -37.51 3.31
CA MET A 132 -3.40 -37.64 4.25
C MET A 132 -4.66 -37.01 3.66
N PRO A 133 -5.86 -37.41 4.13
CA PRO A 133 -7.11 -36.78 3.73
C PRO A 133 -7.29 -35.42 4.44
N CYS A 134 -6.38 -34.48 4.17
CA CYS A 134 -6.44 -33.10 4.67
C CYS A 134 -6.35 -32.09 3.52
N GLU A 135 -6.67 -30.83 3.82
CA GLU A 135 -6.63 -29.73 2.85
C GLU A 135 -5.56 -28.71 3.23
N ASN A 136 -4.87 -28.15 2.23
CA ASN A 136 -3.94 -27.03 2.43
C ASN A 136 -4.72 -25.71 2.29
N LEU A 137 -5.08 -25.11 3.43
CA LEU A 137 -5.90 -23.89 3.48
C LEU A 137 -5.19 -22.67 2.88
N THR A 138 -3.86 -22.57 2.99
CA THR A 138 -3.10 -21.49 2.34
C THR A 138 -3.28 -21.51 0.82
N LYS A 139 -3.28 -22.70 0.19
CA LYS A 139 -3.53 -22.83 -1.26
C LYS A 139 -5.00 -22.68 -1.63
N LYS A 140 -5.93 -23.12 -0.76
CA LYS A 140 -7.38 -23.15 -1.05
C LYS A 140 -8.05 -21.78 -0.83
N GLU A 141 -7.71 -21.11 0.25
CA GLU A 141 -8.41 -19.94 0.77
C GLU A 141 -7.51 -18.70 0.92
N GLY A 142 -6.18 -18.87 0.91
CA GLY A 142 -5.25 -17.72 0.89
C GLY A 142 -5.07 -17.00 2.22
N TRP A 143 -5.33 -17.65 3.35
CA TRP A 143 -5.15 -17.06 4.67
C TRP A 143 -3.69 -16.69 4.96
N LEU A 144 -3.49 -15.54 5.62
CA LEU A 144 -2.21 -15.05 6.10
C LEU A 144 -2.11 -15.20 7.62
N LEU A 145 -0.95 -15.63 8.11
CA LEU A 145 -0.67 -15.77 9.54
C LEU A 145 0.05 -14.53 10.06
N TYR A 146 -0.58 -13.79 10.96
CA TYR A 146 0.01 -12.63 11.65
C TYR A 146 0.25 -12.95 13.13
N ARG A 147 1.32 -12.40 13.72
CA ARG A 147 1.71 -12.60 15.13
C ARG A 147 2.20 -11.30 15.73
N LEU A 148 1.67 -10.91 16.89
CA LEU A 148 2.25 -9.87 17.75
C LEU A 148 3.16 -10.53 18.79
N ASN A 149 4.38 -10.01 18.93
CA ASN A 149 5.31 -10.43 19.98
C ASN A 149 5.13 -9.55 21.23
N ALA A 150 5.91 -9.80 22.29
CA ALA A 150 5.82 -9.05 23.54
C ALA A 150 5.90 -7.52 23.36
N ASN A 151 6.81 -7.05 22.49
CA ASN A 151 6.95 -5.62 22.18
C ASN A 151 5.72 -5.09 21.44
N GLY A 152 5.19 -5.84 20.48
CA GLY A 152 3.97 -5.48 19.76
C GLY A 152 2.74 -5.44 20.68
N ILE A 153 2.65 -6.34 21.66
CA ILE A 153 1.60 -6.31 22.68
C ILE A 153 1.76 -5.08 23.58
N ALA A 154 2.98 -4.80 24.04
CA ALA A 154 3.27 -3.61 24.84
C ALA A 154 2.92 -2.33 24.08
N ALA A 155 3.37 -2.22 22.82
CA ALA A 155 3.04 -1.09 21.95
C ALA A 155 1.53 -0.98 21.71
N LEU A 156 0.80 -2.09 21.54
CA LEU A 156 -0.65 -2.06 21.42
C LEU A 156 -1.31 -1.54 22.71
N ALA A 157 -0.82 -1.97 23.87
CA ALA A 157 -1.32 -1.51 25.17
C ALA A 157 -0.95 -0.04 25.46
N GLU A 158 0.23 0.41 25.02
CA GLU A 158 0.77 1.75 25.22
C GLU A 158 0.28 2.76 24.17
N SER A 159 -0.14 2.29 22.99
CA SER A 159 -0.74 3.13 21.93
C SER A 159 -1.96 3.90 22.41
N LEU A 160 -2.49 3.55 23.59
CA LEU A 160 -3.56 4.26 24.28
C LEU A 160 -3.12 5.58 24.96
N THR A 161 -1.86 6.04 24.82
CA THR A 161 -1.33 7.25 25.48
C THR A 161 -1.27 8.51 24.61
N MET A 162 -2.20 8.67 23.67
CA MET A 162 -2.41 9.92 22.92
C MET A 162 -3.77 10.50 23.30
N VAL A 163 -3.81 11.78 23.69
CA VAL A 163 -5.04 12.40 24.21
C VAL A 163 -5.24 13.77 23.57
N LEU A 164 -5.55 13.75 22.27
CA LEU A 164 -6.19 14.88 21.63
C LEU A 164 -7.64 14.93 22.13
N ILE A 165 -7.93 15.90 22.99
CA ILE A 165 -9.21 15.98 23.70
C ILE A 165 -10.30 16.45 22.75
N SER A 166 -10.01 17.50 21.99
CA SER A 166 -10.98 18.12 21.09
C SER A 166 -10.33 18.91 19.97
N ALA A 167 -11.03 19.03 18.85
CA ALA A 167 -10.75 19.95 17.76
C ALA A 167 -11.92 20.94 17.63
N SER A 168 -11.62 22.24 17.63
CA SER A 168 -12.62 23.30 17.61
C SER A 168 -12.28 24.39 16.61
N ILE A 169 -13.28 24.84 15.86
CA ILE A 169 -13.24 26.05 15.05
C ILE A 169 -13.84 27.18 15.89
N VAL A 170 -13.05 28.22 16.18
CA VAL A 170 -13.42 29.34 17.05
C VAL A 170 -13.34 30.64 16.26
N SER A 171 -14.36 31.48 16.28
CA SER A 171 -14.29 32.82 15.65
C SER A 171 -13.25 33.72 16.32
N LYS A 172 -12.78 34.78 15.64
CA LYS A 172 -11.93 35.80 16.29
C LYS A 172 -12.58 36.52 17.47
N SER A 173 -13.92 36.53 17.55
CA SER A 173 -14.66 37.00 18.71
C SER A 173 -14.64 36.04 19.91
N GLY A 174 -14.05 34.84 19.76
CA GLY A 174 -13.95 33.83 20.81
C GLY A 174 -15.14 32.87 20.90
N LYS A 175 -16.14 33.00 20.04
CA LYS A 175 -17.28 32.07 19.95
C LYS A 175 -16.87 30.79 19.24
N ALA A 176 -17.09 29.64 19.87
CA ALA A 176 -16.93 28.32 19.23
C ALA A 176 -18.04 28.08 18.19
N LEU A 177 -17.63 27.75 16.96
CA LEU A 177 -18.53 27.49 15.83
C LEU A 177 -18.83 26.00 15.70
N VAL A 178 -17.77 25.17 15.65
CA VAL A 178 -17.84 23.72 15.58
C VAL A 178 -16.84 23.16 16.56
N THR A 179 -17.25 22.23 17.41
CA THR A 179 -16.37 21.54 18.36
C THR A 179 -16.62 20.05 18.29
N ARG A 180 -15.58 19.30 17.93
CA ARG A 180 -15.55 17.84 18.02
C ARG A 180 -14.74 17.43 19.24
N VAL A 181 -15.35 16.65 20.12
CA VAL A 181 -14.71 16.08 21.32
C VAL A 181 -14.48 14.59 21.06
N PHE A 182 -13.24 14.14 21.19
CA PHE A 182 -12.86 12.76 20.89
C PHE A 182 -12.77 11.88 22.14
N VAL A 183 -12.61 12.49 23.32
CA VAL A 183 -12.49 11.77 24.60
C VAL A 183 -13.82 11.80 25.35
N SER A 184 -14.35 10.62 25.68
CA SER A 184 -15.70 10.44 26.23
C SER A 184 -15.90 10.93 27.67
N ASP A 185 -14.83 11.18 28.43
CA ASP A 185 -14.89 11.63 29.84
C ASP A 185 -15.04 13.16 30.00
N MET A 186 -15.03 13.91 28.89
CA MET A 186 -15.08 15.35 28.91
C MET A 186 -16.52 15.87 28.86
N THR A 187 -16.95 16.57 29.92
CA THR A 187 -18.31 17.14 29.99
C THR A 187 -18.42 18.41 29.15
N ARG A 188 -19.62 18.66 28.58
CA ARG A 188 -19.90 19.87 27.79
C ARG A 188 -19.57 21.17 28.55
N ALA A 189 -19.97 21.26 29.82
CA ALA A 189 -19.70 22.45 30.65
C ALA A 189 -18.20 22.71 30.85
N ARG A 190 -17.40 21.65 30.97
CA ARG A 190 -15.94 21.76 31.08
C ARG A 190 -15.34 22.22 29.75
N MET A 191 -15.81 21.70 28.62
CA MET A 191 -15.39 22.14 27.28
C MET A 191 -15.71 23.60 27.01
N GLU A 192 -16.94 24.04 27.28
CA GLU A 192 -17.34 25.45 27.14
C GLU A 192 -16.47 26.35 28.02
N GLY A 193 -16.17 25.95 29.26
CA GLY A 193 -15.27 26.70 30.15
C GLY A 193 -13.83 26.80 29.64
N LEU A 194 -13.29 25.75 29.00
CA LEU A 194 -11.95 25.77 28.38
C LEU A 194 -11.92 26.68 27.15
N LEU A 195 -12.94 26.60 26.29
CA LEU A 195 -13.04 27.43 25.08
C LEU A 195 -13.30 28.91 25.42
N ASP A 196 -14.09 29.23 26.45
CA ASP A 196 -14.32 30.60 26.92
C ASP A 196 -13.06 31.25 27.53
N ALA A 197 -12.15 30.43 28.06
CA ALA A 197 -10.87 30.90 28.60
C ALA A 197 -9.88 31.25 27.48
N PHE A 198 -9.91 30.53 26.35
CA PHE A 198 -8.94 30.65 25.26
C PHE A 198 -8.74 32.09 24.72
N PRO A 199 -9.78 32.87 24.38
CA PRO A 199 -9.61 34.25 23.89
C PRO A 199 -8.89 35.17 24.88
N LYS A 200 -9.09 34.95 26.20
CA LYS A 200 -8.42 35.72 27.26
C LYS A 200 -6.94 35.38 27.37
N LEU A 201 -6.56 34.14 27.04
CA LEU A 201 -5.18 33.68 27.03
C LEU A 201 -4.39 34.27 25.85
N ILE A 202 -5.02 34.44 24.69
CA ILE A 202 -4.40 35.11 23.53
C ILE A 202 -4.36 36.64 23.72
N GLY A 203 -5.40 37.24 24.31
CA GLY A 203 -5.56 38.70 24.38
C GLY A 203 -4.73 39.44 25.44
N ASN A 204 -4.10 38.75 26.39
CA ASN A 204 -3.39 39.39 27.51
C ASN A 204 -1.94 39.80 27.22
N ASP A 205 -1.41 39.43 26.06
CA ASP A 205 0.03 39.42 25.85
C ASP A 205 0.38 40.44 24.74
N LYS A 206 0.42 41.73 25.09
CA LYS A 206 0.74 42.82 24.14
C LYS A 206 2.17 42.76 23.57
N GLU A 207 3.03 41.90 24.11
CA GLU A 207 4.34 41.55 23.54
C GLU A 207 4.29 40.34 22.58
N SER A 208 3.17 39.62 22.50
CA SER A 208 3.03 38.39 21.71
C SER A 208 2.55 38.59 20.28
N ALA A 209 2.16 39.81 19.88
CA ALA A 209 1.95 40.15 18.46
C ALA A 209 3.21 39.92 17.61
N GLN A 210 4.37 39.75 18.26
CA GLN A 210 5.66 39.44 17.67
C GLN A 210 6.15 37.99 17.94
N ARG A 211 5.45 37.20 18.76
CA ARG A 211 5.81 35.80 19.04
C ARG A 211 4.81 34.86 18.35
N GLN A 212 5.28 34.17 17.32
CA GLN A 212 4.57 33.11 16.60
C GLN A 212 4.40 31.83 17.46
N HIS A 213 3.99 31.91 18.73
CA HIS A 213 3.76 30.72 19.52
C HIS A 213 2.42 30.08 19.15
N THR A 214 2.47 28.98 18.39
CA THR A 214 1.35 28.14 17.94
C THR A 214 0.72 27.26 19.03
N PHE A 215 1.11 27.43 20.30
CA PHE A 215 0.48 26.74 21.43
C PHE A 215 0.61 27.52 22.75
N ILE A 216 -0.32 27.29 23.67
CA ILE A 216 -0.42 27.87 25.02
C ILE A 216 -0.60 26.72 26.02
N GLU A 217 0.24 26.66 27.05
CA GLU A 217 0.09 25.69 28.13
C GLU A 217 -0.59 26.32 29.35
N THR A 218 -1.61 25.65 29.89
CA THR A 218 -2.25 25.99 31.17
C THR A 218 -1.98 24.90 32.19
N ASP A 219 -2.45 25.02 33.44
CA ASP A 219 -2.21 23.99 34.46
C ASP A 219 -2.80 22.62 34.11
N SER A 220 -3.92 22.59 33.39
CA SER A 220 -4.68 21.36 33.13
C SER A 220 -4.58 20.84 31.70
N VAL A 221 -4.44 21.72 30.70
CA VAL A 221 -4.45 21.34 29.27
C VAL A 221 -3.50 22.22 28.45
N ARG A 222 -3.11 21.74 27.28
CA ARG A 222 -2.39 22.50 26.26
C ARG A 222 -3.38 22.88 25.14
N TYR A 223 -3.35 24.14 24.73
CA TYR A 223 -4.07 24.64 23.56
C TYR A 223 -3.07 24.75 22.42
N VAL A 224 -3.30 24.08 21.30
CA VAL A 224 -2.51 24.23 20.07
C VAL A 224 -3.41 24.89 19.05
N TYR A 225 -3.01 26.03 18.49
CA TYR A 225 -3.92 26.83 17.67
C TYR A 225 -3.26 27.41 16.43
N HIS A 226 -4.04 27.53 15.38
CA HIS A 226 -3.64 28.10 14.10
C HIS A 226 -4.60 29.23 13.72
N PRO A 227 -4.12 30.49 13.62
CA PRO A 227 -4.93 31.59 13.13
C PRO A 227 -5.18 31.46 11.63
N LEU A 228 -6.44 31.47 11.23
CA LEU A 228 -6.90 31.61 9.84
C LEU A 228 -7.68 32.93 9.71
N ASP A 229 -7.93 33.42 8.49
CA ASP A 229 -8.46 34.76 8.20
C ASP A 229 -9.38 35.38 9.28
N ASN A 230 -10.53 34.76 9.53
CA ASN A 230 -11.55 35.22 10.47
C ASN A 230 -11.80 34.26 11.66
N ILE A 231 -11.04 33.15 11.73
CA ILE A 231 -11.25 32.07 12.70
C ILE A 231 -9.90 31.58 13.28
N TYR A 232 -9.99 30.81 14.35
CA TYR A 232 -8.91 30.05 14.95
C TYR A 232 -9.28 28.58 14.87
N MET A 233 -8.41 27.76 14.30
CA MET A 233 -8.47 26.31 14.52
C MET A 233 -7.75 26.02 15.84
N VAL A 234 -8.42 25.36 16.78
CA VAL A 234 -7.93 25.13 18.15
C VAL A 234 -8.03 23.66 18.48
N LEU A 235 -6.90 23.04 18.82
CA LEU A 235 -6.82 21.73 19.44
C LEU A 235 -6.61 21.89 20.94
N ILE A 236 -7.31 21.09 21.73
CA ILE A 236 -7.04 20.94 23.16
C ILE A 236 -6.43 19.56 23.36
N THR A 237 -5.24 19.49 23.93
CA THR A 237 -4.50 18.25 24.17
C THR A 237 -4.01 18.17 25.61
N THR A 238 -3.62 16.98 26.06
CA THR A 238 -2.97 16.83 27.37
C THR A 238 -1.51 17.27 27.31
N LYS A 239 -0.91 17.63 28.45
CA LYS A 239 0.51 18.03 28.51
C LYS A 239 1.48 16.93 28.08
N THR A 240 1.04 15.68 28.20
CA THR A 240 1.83 14.49 27.85
C THR A 240 1.78 14.18 26.35
N SER A 241 0.95 14.87 25.56
CA SER A 241 0.91 14.67 24.11
C SER A 241 2.19 15.19 23.44
N ASN A 242 2.55 14.56 22.33
CA ASN A 242 3.64 14.99 21.48
C ASN A 242 3.23 16.26 20.71
N ILE A 243 3.84 17.40 21.05
CA ILE A 243 3.51 18.70 20.44
C ILE A 243 3.78 18.74 18.93
N LEU A 244 4.78 18.01 18.44
CA LEU A 244 5.08 17.98 17.01
C LEU A 244 3.96 17.29 16.23
N GLU A 245 3.45 16.18 16.75
CA GLU A 245 2.31 15.47 16.18
C GLU A 245 1.01 16.29 16.30
N ASP A 246 0.80 16.99 17.41
CA ASP A 246 -0.36 17.88 17.59
C ASP A 246 -0.34 19.04 16.58
N LEU A 247 0.83 19.64 16.33
CA LEU A 247 1.00 20.73 15.35
C LEU A 247 0.76 20.24 13.91
N GLU A 248 1.26 19.06 13.58
CA GLU A 248 1.04 18.47 12.26
C GLU A 248 -0.43 18.06 12.07
N THR A 249 -1.07 17.54 13.11
CA THR A 249 -2.52 17.28 13.15
C THR A 249 -3.32 18.56 12.93
N LEU A 250 -2.96 19.65 13.61
CA LEU A 250 -3.58 20.97 13.45
C LEU A 250 -3.46 21.51 12.01
N ARG A 251 -2.30 21.30 11.36
CA ARG A 251 -2.10 21.66 9.95
C ARG A 251 -3.00 20.85 9.04
N LEU A 252 -3.18 19.55 9.30
CA LEU A 252 -4.10 18.71 8.55
C LEU A 252 -5.56 19.18 8.72
N PHE A 253 -6.02 19.43 9.95
CA PHE A 253 -7.34 20.01 10.20
C PHE A 253 -7.56 21.33 9.45
N SER A 254 -6.55 22.20 9.43
CA SER A 254 -6.62 23.49 8.72
C SER A 254 -6.71 23.34 7.20
N ARG A 255 -6.14 22.26 6.64
CA ARG A 255 -6.25 21.91 5.20
C ARG A 255 -7.56 21.21 4.85
N VAL A 256 -8.21 20.55 5.80
CA VAL A 256 -9.51 19.89 5.61
C VAL A 256 -10.63 20.93 5.47
N ILE A 257 -10.56 22.06 6.19
CA ILE A 257 -11.60 23.08 6.18
C ILE A 257 -11.93 23.60 4.75
N PRO A 258 -10.95 24.01 3.92
CA PRO A 258 -11.21 24.50 2.55
C PRO A 258 -11.81 23.48 1.59
N GLU A 259 -11.74 22.17 1.87
CA GLU A 259 -12.36 21.14 1.03
C GLU A 259 -13.89 21.16 1.12
N TYR A 260 -14.41 21.52 2.29
CA TYR A 260 -15.86 21.53 2.57
C TYR A 260 -16.44 22.95 2.59
N CYS A 261 -15.66 23.95 3.04
CA CYS A 261 -16.08 25.34 3.12
C CYS A 261 -15.32 26.20 2.11
N ARG A 262 -16.04 26.93 1.26
CA ARG A 262 -15.47 27.84 0.24
C ARG A 262 -15.03 29.18 0.81
N SER A 263 -15.60 29.61 1.93
CA SER A 263 -15.26 30.82 2.66
C SER A 263 -15.22 30.59 4.17
N ASN A 264 -14.42 31.41 4.86
CA ASN A 264 -14.23 31.35 6.32
C ASN A 264 -15.33 32.10 7.08
N ASP A 265 -16.60 31.94 6.67
CA ASP A 265 -17.76 32.62 7.24
C ASP A 265 -18.55 31.70 8.19
N GLU A 266 -19.07 32.26 9.29
CA GLU A 266 -19.83 31.51 10.31
C GLU A 266 -21.02 30.74 9.72
N LYS A 267 -21.70 31.29 8.70
CA LYS A 267 -22.86 30.64 8.07
C LYS A 267 -22.47 29.39 7.28
N GLU A 268 -21.28 29.36 6.71
CA GLU A 268 -20.83 28.24 5.88
C GLU A 268 -20.38 27.07 6.76
N PHE A 269 -19.68 27.34 7.86
CA PHE A 269 -19.36 26.31 8.86
C PHE A 269 -20.60 25.64 9.45
N LEU A 270 -21.66 26.41 9.69
CA LEU A 270 -22.94 25.87 10.17
C LEU A 270 -23.70 25.08 9.10
N ALA A 271 -23.44 25.31 7.81
CA ALA A 271 -24.06 24.56 6.72
C ALA A 271 -23.37 23.20 6.48
N HIS A 272 -22.09 23.10 6.83
CA HIS A 272 -21.24 21.92 6.63
C HIS A 272 -20.71 21.32 7.94
N ASP A 273 -21.42 21.53 9.06
CA ASP A 273 -20.98 21.10 10.39
C ASP A 273 -20.82 19.59 10.51
N PHE A 274 -21.77 18.81 9.97
CA PHE A 274 -21.69 17.35 9.92
C PHE A 274 -20.56 16.84 9.04
N ASP A 275 -20.38 17.43 7.85
CA ASP A 275 -19.32 17.04 6.91
C ASP A 275 -17.93 17.26 7.53
N LEU A 276 -17.76 18.40 8.22
CA LEU A 276 -16.54 18.71 8.97
C LEU A 276 -16.35 17.74 10.13
N ILE A 277 -17.39 17.40 10.89
CA ILE A 277 -17.30 16.43 11.99
C ILE A 277 -16.87 15.06 11.48
N PHE A 278 -17.43 14.58 10.36
CA PHE A 278 -17.04 13.30 9.78
C PHE A 278 -15.60 13.34 9.29
N ALA A 279 -15.20 14.39 8.59
CA ALA A 279 -13.80 14.56 8.19
C ALA A 279 -12.85 14.63 9.41
N PHE A 280 -13.31 15.22 10.51
CA PHE A 280 -12.54 15.30 11.75
C PHE A 280 -12.38 13.94 12.45
N ASP A 281 -13.40 13.08 12.38
CA ASP A 281 -13.33 11.70 12.88
C ASP A 281 -12.38 10.82 12.05
N GLU A 282 -12.28 11.07 10.74
CA GLU A 282 -11.29 10.39 9.88
C GLU A 282 -9.84 10.82 10.17
N VAL A 283 -9.64 12.08 10.60
CA VAL A 283 -8.32 12.58 11.00
C VAL A 283 -7.94 12.08 12.39
N VAL A 284 -8.91 12.02 13.32
CA VAL A 284 -8.70 11.59 14.70
C VAL A 284 -9.78 10.62 15.13
N THR A 285 -9.39 9.40 15.45
CA THR A 285 -10.27 8.39 16.03
C THR A 285 -9.98 8.24 17.52
N LEU A 286 -10.99 8.41 18.39
CA LEU A 286 -10.88 8.25 19.86
C LEU A 286 -9.76 9.08 20.53
N GLY A 287 -9.34 10.18 19.92
CA GLY A 287 -8.28 11.06 20.43
C GLY A 287 -6.87 10.71 19.92
N TYR A 288 -6.78 9.72 19.03
CA TYR A 288 -5.57 9.30 18.33
C TYR A 288 -5.59 9.80 16.89
N ARG A 289 -4.47 10.35 16.44
CA ARG A 289 -4.32 10.79 15.06
C ARG A 289 -4.15 9.57 14.17
N GLU A 290 -4.93 9.51 13.10
CA GLU A 290 -4.77 8.52 12.04
C GLU A 290 -3.72 8.98 11.01
N SER A 291 -2.98 8.03 10.44
CA SER A 291 -2.00 8.33 9.38
C SER A 291 -2.70 8.40 8.02
N VAL A 292 -3.48 9.46 7.82
CA VAL A 292 -4.31 9.68 6.63
C VAL A 292 -3.92 10.95 5.89
N ASN A 293 -4.02 10.91 4.57
CA ASN A 293 -3.89 12.10 3.71
C ASN A 293 -5.26 12.64 3.28
N LEU A 294 -5.27 13.84 2.70
CA LEU A 294 -6.51 14.54 2.31
C LEU A 294 -7.38 13.75 1.33
N ALA A 295 -6.75 13.03 0.38
CA ALA A 295 -7.47 12.22 -0.60
C ALA A 295 -8.12 10.98 0.03
N GLN A 296 -7.46 10.38 1.03
CA GLN A 296 -8.01 9.26 1.80
C GLN A 296 -9.18 9.72 2.66
N ILE A 297 -9.05 10.84 3.38
CA ILE A 297 -10.14 11.41 4.19
C ILE A 297 -11.39 11.59 3.32
N ARG A 298 -11.25 12.20 2.15
CA ARG A 298 -12.35 12.35 1.20
C ARG A 298 -12.99 11.02 0.83
N THR A 299 -12.18 10.03 0.47
CA THR A 299 -12.66 8.70 0.08
C THR A 299 -13.42 8.02 1.22
N PHE A 300 -12.94 8.16 2.46
CA PHE A 300 -13.56 7.56 3.64
C PHE A 300 -14.86 8.26 4.03
N THR A 301 -14.88 9.60 3.98
CA THR A 301 -16.11 10.38 4.21
C THR A 301 -17.19 10.11 3.15
N GLU A 302 -16.79 9.86 1.89
CA GLU A 302 -17.71 9.44 0.82
C GLU A 302 -18.25 8.00 1.01
N MET A 303 -17.68 7.21 1.93
CA MET A 303 -18.02 5.81 2.22
C MET A 303 -18.06 4.91 0.97
N ASP A 304 -17.33 5.25 -0.10
CA ASP A 304 -17.33 4.48 -1.36
C ASP A 304 -16.38 3.28 -1.25
N SER A 305 -16.94 2.11 -0.88
CA SER A 305 -16.19 0.86 -0.87
C SER A 305 -16.06 0.29 -2.27
N HIS A 306 -14.82 0.24 -2.77
CA HIS A 306 -14.51 -0.41 -4.04
C HIS A 306 -14.97 -1.89 -4.07
N GLU A 307 -14.90 -2.60 -2.95
CA GLU A 307 -15.35 -4.00 -2.85
C GLU A 307 -16.87 -4.11 -2.96
N GLU A 308 -17.63 -3.21 -2.34
CA GLU A 308 -19.08 -3.15 -2.46
C GLU A 308 -19.50 -2.84 -3.90
N ARG A 309 -18.81 -1.90 -4.56
CA ARG A 309 -19.09 -1.55 -5.95
C ARG A 309 -18.85 -2.73 -6.89
N VAL A 310 -17.76 -3.47 -6.70
CA VAL A 310 -17.47 -4.70 -7.46
C VAL A 310 -18.51 -5.78 -7.15
N PHE A 311 -18.91 -5.94 -5.90
CA PHE A 311 -19.94 -6.91 -5.51
C PHE A 311 -21.30 -6.60 -6.15
N LEU A 312 -21.73 -5.34 -6.12
CA LEU A 312 -22.96 -4.88 -6.78
C LEU A 312 -22.90 -5.11 -8.29
N GLN A 313 -21.77 -4.84 -8.94
CA GLN A 313 -21.58 -5.13 -10.37
C GLN A 313 -21.66 -6.62 -10.68
N ILE A 314 -21.07 -7.49 -9.85
CA ILE A 314 -21.17 -8.95 -9.99
C ILE A 314 -22.62 -9.40 -9.82
N LYS A 315 -23.32 -8.88 -8.82
CA LYS A 315 -24.72 -9.21 -8.56
C LYS A 315 -25.62 -8.78 -9.72
N GLU A 316 -25.46 -7.55 -10.22
CA GLU A 316 -26.20 -7.08 -11.41
C GLU A 316 -25.88 -7.91 -12.65
N ALA A 317 -24.62 -8.31 -12.85
CA ALA A 317 -24.23 -9.17 -13.95
C ALA A 317 -24.87 -10.56 -13.83
N GLN A 318 -24.93 -11.14 -12.63
CA GLN A 318 -25.61 -12.40 -12.35
C GLN A 318 -27.12 -12.30 -12.59
N GLU A 319 -27.78 -11.23 -12.12
CA GLU A 319 -29.21 -11.00 -12.34
C GLU A 319 -29.53 -10.83 -13.84
N ARG A 320 -28.69 -10.08 -14.56
CA ARG A 320 -28.81 -9.87 -16.01
C ARG A 320 -28.63 -11.19 -16.77
N ALA A 321 -27.63 -11.99 -16.40
CA ALA A 321 -27.38 -13.30 -16.99
C ALA A 321 -28.54 -14.27 -16.71
N ALA A 322 -29.07 -14.31 -15.48
CA ALA A 322 -30.21 -15.13 -15.12
C ALA A 322 -31.47 -14.73 -15.90
N LYS A 323 -31.71 -13.42 -16.07
CA LYS A 323 -32.84 -12.90 -16.85
C LYS A 323 -32.73 -13.22 -18.34
N GLN A 324 -31.53 -13.13 -18.91
CA GLN A 324 -31.26 -13.54 -20.30
C GLN A 324 -31.47 -15.04 -20.49
N ALA A 325 -30.93 -15.87 -19.59
CA ALA A 325 -31.11 -17.32 -19.63
C ALA A 325 -32.59 -17.73 -19.49
N MET A 326 -33.37 -17.06 -18.62
CA MET A 326 -34.81 -17.27 -18.53
C MET A 326 -35.54 -16.86 -19.81
N ALA A 327 -35.16 -15.74 -20.44
CA ALA A 327 -35.76 -15.27 -21.68
C ALA A 327 -35.48 -16.22 -22.85
N GLU A 328 -34.26 -16.77 -22.94
CA GLU A 328 -33.88 -17.76 -23.95
C GLU A 328 -34.65 -19.07 -23.76
N LYS A 329 -34.70 -19.61 -22.53
CA LYS A 329 -35.50 -20.80 -22.22
C LYS A 329 -36.99 -20.59 -22.52
N ALA A 330 -37.53 -19.41 -22.24
CA ALA A 330 -38.92 -19.09 -22.56
C ALA A 330 -39.16 -19.02 -24.08
N LYS A 331 -38.20 -18.50 -24.87
CA LYS A 331 -38.25 -18.51 -26.34
C LYS A 331 -38.17 -19.93 -26.89
N GLU A 332 -37.27 -20.77 -26.37
CA GLU A 332 -37.18 -22.18 -26.76
C GLU A 332 -38.45 -22.95 -26.42
N PHE A 333 -38.99 -22.76 -25.22
CA PHE A 333 -40.25 -23.39 -24.81
C PHE A 333 -41.41 -22.98 -25.71
N LYS A 334 -41.49 -21.69 -26.09
CA LYS A 334 -42.47 -21.21 -27.07
C LYS A 334 -42.25 -21.79 -28.46
N ARG A 335 -41.00 -21.96 -28.90
CA ARG A 335 -40.69 -22.59 -30.21
C ARG A 335 -41.10 -24.07 -30.20
N LEU A 336 -40.76 -24.80 -29.15
CA LEU A 336 -41.16 -26.20 -28.97
C LEU A 336 -42.68 -26.35 -28.90
N GLN A 337 -43.39 -25.44 -28.22
CA GLN A 337 -44.85 -25.42 -28.18
C GLN A 337 -45.46 -25.16 -29.57
N LYS A 338 -44.89 -24.23 -30.34
CA LYS A 338 -45.31 -23.98 -31.74
C LYS A 338 -45.01 -25.17 -32.66
N GLU A 339 -43.86 -25.80 -32.52
CA GLU A 339 -43.50 -27.00 -33.28
C GLU A 339 -44.42 -28.19 -32.93
N ALA A 340 -44.75 -28.38 -31.65
CA ALA A 340 -45.70 -29.39 -31.20
C ALA A 340 -47.11 -29.14 -31.77
N LEU A 341 -47.56 -27.88 -31.82
CA LEU A 341 -48.81 -27.50 -32.49
C LEU A 341 -48.76 -27.76 -34.01
N SER A 342 -47.62 -27.46 -34.67
CA SER A 342 -47.47 -27.64 -36.12
C SER A 342 -47.42 -29.12 -36.54
N LYS A 343 -46.94 -30.01 -35.67
CA LYS A 343 -46.92 -31.47 -35.89
C LYS A 343 -48.24 -32.16 -35.58
N GLY A 344 -49.32 -31.42 -35.32
CA GLY A 344 -50.66 -31.98 -35.13
C GLY A 344 -50.83 -32.81 -33.85
N LEU A 345 -49.91 -32.73 -32.88
CA LEU A 345 -50.14 -33.29 -31.56
C LEU A 345 -51.05 -32.33 -30.78
N LYS A 346 -52.29 -32.77 -30.52
CA LYS A 346 -53.19 -32.08 -29.59
C LYS A 346 -52.52 -31.99 -28.21
N PRO A 347 -52.58 -30.85 -27.51
CA PRO A 347 -52.12 -30.78 -26.14
C PRO A 347 -53.01 -31.70 -25.30
N SER A 348 -52.44 -32.78 -24.77
CA SER A 348 -53.13 -33.56 -23.74
C SER A 348 -53.17 -32.72 -22.48
N SER A 349 -54.38 -32.37 -22.05
CA SER A 349 -54.69 -31.83 -20.73
C SER A 349 -54.18 -32.77 -19.64
N ALA A 350 -53.00 -32.46 -19.08
CA ALA A 350 -52.59 -32.96 -17.79
C ALA A 350 -52.73 -31.81 -16.77
N SER A 351 -53.92 -31.74 -16.19
CA SER A 351 -54.23 -31.30 -14.83
C SER A 351 -53.12 -30.53 -14.08
N PHE A 352 -53.27 -29.21 -13.99
CA PHE A 352 -53.02 -28.48 -12.74
C PHE A 352 -54.13 -27.44 -12.59
N GLY A 353 -54.96 -27.62 -11.55
CA GLY A 353 -56.15 -26.82 -11.30
C GLY A 353 -55.82 -25.37 -11.00
N ALA A 354 -56.51 -24.47 -11.70
CA ALA A 354 -56.62 -23.07 -11.32
C ALA A 354 -58.07 -22.84 -10.88
N SER A 355 -58.29 -22.73 -9.57
CA SER A 355 -59.48 -22.09 -9.02
C SER A 355 -59.27 -20.58 -9.12
N ALA A 356 -59.99 -19.96 -10.03
CA ALA A 356 -60.10 -18.52 -10.17
C ALA A 356 -61.22 -17.98 -9.28
N THR A 357 -60.87 -17.08 -8.35
CA THR A 357 -61.68 -15.97 -7.84
C THR A 357 -60.65 -14.97 -7.29
N GLY A 358 -60.65 -13.68 -7.62
CA GLY A 358 -61.76 -12.74 -7.54
C GLY A 358 -61.24 -11.62 -6.64
N ILE A 359 -60.96 -10.46 -7.24
CA ILE A 359 -60.47 -9.26 -6.54
C ILE A 359 -61.52 -8.80 -5.53
N SER A 360 -61.11 -8.58 -4.28
CA SER A 360 -61.74 -7.56 -3.43
C SER A 360 -60.85 -7.14 -2.27
N SER A 361 -60.94 -5.85 -2.01
CA SER A 361 -60.14 -4.97 -1.17
C SER A 361 -60.21 -5.22 0.34
N ALA A 362 -59.24 -4.59 1.03
CA ALA A 362 -59.26 -4.13 2.42
C ALA A 362 -58.98 -5.16 3.52
N SER A 363 -57.81 -4.99 4.16
CA SER A 363 -57.60 -4.69 5.59
C SER A 363 -56.39 -5.42 6.16
N THR A 364 -55.36 -4.65 6.55
CA THR A 364 -54.47 -4.99 7.67
C THR A 364 -55.30 -5.02 8.97
N PRO A 365 -54.98 -5.85 9.99
CA PRO A 365 -53.69 -5.75 10.67
C PRO A 365 -53.05 -7.06 11.22
N LEU A 366 -51.75 -6.92 11.51
CA LEU A 366 -50.88 -7.61 12.49
C LEU A 366 -51.19 -9.06 12.90
N ALA A 367 -50.21 -9.96 12.72
CA ALA A 367 -49.44 -10.55 13.84
C ALA A 367 -48.38 -11.58 13.36
N ALA A 368 -47.22 -11.52 14.02
CA ALA A 368 -46.23 -12.57 14.29
C ALA A 368 -45.62 -13.34 13.09
N VAL A 369 -44.38 -12.95 12.76
CA VAL A 369 -43.43 -13.73 11.94
C VAL A 369 -42.93 -14.93 12.75
N GLN A 370 -43.27 -16.14 12.30
CA GLN A 370 -42.48 -17.36 12.54
C GLN A 370 -42.00 -17.84 11.17
N GLU A 371 -40.68 -17.80 10.94
CA GLU A 371 -40.07 -18.40 9.76
C GLU A 371 -39.99 -19.93 9.90
N PRO A 372 -40.44 -20.71 8.90
CA PRO A 372 -40.16 -22.13 8.81
C PRO A 372 -38.89 -22.42 8.00
N VAL A 373 -38.15 -23.42 8.49
CA VAL A 373 -36.95 -24.06 7.97
C VAL A 373 -37.12 -24.59 6.53
N ALA A 374 -36.14 -24.30 5.67
CA ALA A 374 -36.01 -24.91 4.33
C ALA A 374 -35.21 -26.23 4.38
N PRO A 375 -35.62 -27.28 3.62
CA PRO A 375 -34.97 -28.59 3.65
C PRO A 375 -33.78 -28.70 2.67
N ARG A 376 -32.84 -29.58 3.04
CA ARG A 376 -31.62 -29.97 2.31
C ARG A 376 -31.94 -30.98 1.19
N PRO A 377 -31.38 -30.88 -0.02
CA PRO A 377 -31.44 -31.98 -1.00
C PRO A 377 -30.27 -32.96 -0.85
N ALA A 378 -30.60 -34.24 -1.01
CA ALA A 378 -29.70 -35.38 -1.01
C ALA A 378 -28.99 -35.60 -2.37
N ALA A 379 -27.88 -36.34 -2.31
CA ALA A 379 -26.97 -36.64 -3.43
C ALA A 379 -27.41 -37.83 -4.30
N THR A 380 -26.95 -37.84 -5.56
CA THR A 380 -26.58 -38.99 -6.45
C THR A 380 -26.37 -38.43 -7.88
N THR A 381 -25.53 -38.90 -8.81
CA THR A 381 -24.50 -39.94 -8.97
C THR A 381 -23.64 -39.55 -10.19
N ALA A 382 -22.38 -39.98 -10.23
CA ALA A 382 -21.41 -39.66 -11.28
C ALA A 382 -21.63 -40.41 -12.61
N ARG A 383 -21.25 -39.77 -13.74
CA ARG A 383 -20.63 -40.44 -14.90
C ARG A 383 -19.66 -39.51 -15.66
N ALA A 384 -18.55 -40.10 -16.09
CA ALA A 384 -17.35 -39.46 -16.62
C ALA A 384 -17.47 -39.04 -18.10
N GLY A 385 -16.71 -38.01 -18.48
CA GLY A 385 -16.42 -37.64 -19.87
C GLY A 385 -15.55 -36.38 -19.94
N GLY A 386 -14.30 -36.55 -20.38
CA GLY A 386 -13.26 -35.53 -20.32
C GLY A 386 -13.46 -34.31 -21.23
N GLY A 387 -12.91 -33.18 -20.79
CA GLY A 387 -12.81 -31.94 -21.56
C GLY A 387 -11.95 -30.93 -20.79
N LYS A 388 -10.81 -30.55 -21.40
CA LYS A 388 -9.76 -29.67 -20.88
C LYS A 388 -10.30 -28.41 -20.18
N ALA A 389 -10.00 -28.27 -18.88
CA ALA A 389 -10.23 -27.05 -18.12
C ALA A 389 -9.07 -26.06 -18.36
N LEU A 390 -9.39 -24.94 -19.00
CA LEU A 390 -8.51 -23.78 -19.13
C LEU A 390 -8.56 -22.93 -17.85
N LYS A 391 -7.35 -22.59 -17.43
CA LYS A 391 -6.93 -21.84 -16.25
C LYS A 391 -7.21 -20.35 -16.49
N LEU A 392 -8.03 -19.69 -15.67
CA LEU A 392 -8.22 -18.24 -15.70
C LEU A 392 -7.72 -17.60 -14.41
N GLY A 393 -6.61 -16.91 -14.58
CA GLY A 393 -5.91 -16.12 -13.58
C GLY A 393 -4.78 -15.40 -14.29
N ALA A 394 -5.10 -14.31 -14.99
CA ALA A 394 -4.15 -13.28 -15.42
C ALA A 394 -4.94 -12.05 -15.88
N LYS A 395 -4.60 -10.90 -15.30
CA LYS A 395 -5.07 -9.58 -15.72
C LYS A 395 -4.53 -9.24 -17.11
N THR A 396 -5.31 -8.43 -17.84
CA THR A 396 -5.07 -7.68 -19.10
C THR A 396 -5.69 -8.24 -20.40
N LYS A 397 -6.34 -7.30 -21.14
CA LYS A 397 -6.88 -7.33 -22.53
C LYS A 397 -8.40 -7.53 -22.74
N ASP A 398 -9.23 -6.62 -22.22
CA ASP A 398 -10.62 -6.47 -22.68
C ASP A 398 -10.79 -5.47 -23.85
N GLU A 399 -9.84 -4.56 -24.10
CA GLU A 399 -9.98 -3.56 -25.17
C GLU A 399 -9.79 -4.12 -26.59
N ASP A 400 -9.02 -5.20 -26.76
CA ASP A 400 -8.77 -5.82 -28.07
C ASP A 400 -9.95 -6.67 -28.56
N VAL A 401 -10.80 -7.17 -27.65
CA VAL A 401 -11.92 -8.07 -27.98
C VAL A 401 -13.11 -7.27 -28.54
N PHE A 402 -13.37 -6.08 -27.99
CA PHE A 402 -14.44 -5.19 -28.43
C PHE A 402 -14.20 -4.63 -29.86
N LEU A 403 -12.96 -4.26 -30.17
CA LEU A 403 -12.57 -3.76 -31.50
C LEU A 403 -12.61 -4.86 -32.58
N GLN A 404 -12.40 -6.12 -32.20
CA GLN A 404 -12.56 -7.27 -33.11
C GLN A 404 -14.04 -7.56 -33.41
N GLN A 405 -14.92 -7.38 -32.43
CA GLN A 405 -16.35 -7.66 -32.57
C GLN A 405 -17.05 -6.65 -33.50
N LEU A 406 -16.66 -5.37 -33.44
CA LEU A 406 -17.15 -4.31 -34.34
C LEU A 406 -16.74 -4.51 -35.81
N ARG A 407 -15.59 -5.14 -36.07
CA ARG A 407 -15.16 -5.50 -37.45
C ARG A 407 -15.93 -6.69 -38.01
N GLN A 408 -16.39 -7.62 -37.16
CA GLN A 408 -17.21 -8.76 -37.57
C GLN A 408 -18.65 -8.37 -37.91
N GLU A 409 -19.15 -7.27 -37.35
CA GLU A 409 -20.51 -6.76 -37.62
C GLU A 409 -20.60 -5.84 -38.86
N GLY A 410 -19.52 -5.72 -39.65
CA GLY A 410 -19.57 -5.12 -40.99
C GLY A 410 -19.74 -3.60 -41.03
N GLN A 411 -19.54 -2.88 -39.92
CA GLN A 411 -19.53 -1.43 -39.92
C GLN A 411 -18.16 -0.87 -40.34
N ALA A 412 -18.14 -0.02 -41.37
CA ALA A 412 -16.94 0.66 -41.82
C ALA A 412 -16.61 1.82 -40.87
N ILE A 413 -15.45 1.75 -40.20
CA ILE A 413 -14.91 2.84 -39.37
C ILE A 413 -13.74 3.45 -40.13
N ALA A 414 -13.88 4.73 -40.52
CA ALA A 414 -12.81 5.51 -41.11
C ALA A 414 -11.68 5.76 -40.09
N PRO A 415 -10.40 5.87 -40.51
CA PRO A 415 -9.32 6.19 -39.59
C PRO A 415 -9.51 7.62 -39.08
N VAL A 416 -9.69 7.79 -37.78
CA VAL A 416 -9.66 9.11 -37.14
C VAL A 416 -8.19 9.47 -36.91
N GLU A 417 -7.61 10.22 -37.85
CA GLU A 417 -6.43 11.04 -37.58
C GLU A 417 -6.78 12.05 -36.47
N ARG A 418 -6.15 11.90 -35.30
CA ARG A 418 -6.29 12.86 -34.21
C ARG A 418 -5.34 14.02 -34.43
N THR A 419 -5.84 15.08 -35.06
CA THR A 419 -5.31 16.43 -34.89
C THR A 419 -5.58 16.91 -33.46
N PRO A 420 -4.58 17.38 -32.68
CA PRO A 420 -4.82 17.94 -31.36
C PRO A 420 -5.21 19.41 -31.50
N ARG A 421 -6.51 19.69 -31.41
CA ARG A 421 -7.02 21.00 -30.97
C ARG A 421 -8.08 20.75 -29.88
N ASP A 422 -7.95 21.54 -28.83
CA ASP A 422 -8.89 21.75 -27.72
C ASP A 422 -8.95 20.66 -26.63
N ALA A 423 -7.82 20.49 -25.94
CA ALA A 423 -7.78 20.16 -24.51
C ALA A 423 -7.00 21.27 -23.78
N ALA A 424 -7.66 22.40 -23.53
CA ALA A 424 -7.14 23.44 -22.67
C ALA A 424 -7.50 23.10 -21.21
N GLY A 425 -6.50 22.73 -20.42
CA GLY A 425 -6.65 22.44 -19.00
C GLY A 425 -5.56 21.53 -18.46
N VAL A 426 -4.39 22.11 -18.17
CA VAL A 426 -3.33 21.56 -17.30
C VAL A 426 -2.70 20.23 -17.78
N SER A 427 -1.92 20.29 -18.86
CA SER A 427 -0.75 19.42 -19.02
C SER A 427 0.46 20.32 -19.29
N ALA A 428 1.21 20.59 -18.23
CA ALA A 428 2.44 21.35 -18.31
C ALA A 428 3.44 20.59 -19.19
N MET A 429 4.15 21.36 -20.04
CA MET A 429 5.17 20.88 -20.98
C MET A 429 6.08 19.81 -20.36
N ALA A 430 6.05 18.61 -20.93
CA ALA A 430 7.23 17.78 -21.02
C ALA A 430 8.19 18.46 -22.02
N ALA A 431 9.16 19.22 -21.52
CA ALA A 431 10.37 19.46 -22.29
C ALA A 431 11.07 18.08 -22.39
N ALA A 432 11.23 17.60 -23.62
CA ALA A 432 11.81 16.29 -23.88
C ALA A 432 13.25 16.24 -23.32
N ALA A 433 13.55 15.22 -22.52
CA ALA A 433 14.94 14.87 -22.23
C ALA A 433 15.71 14.70 -23.55
N PRO A 434 17.00 15.08 -23.62
CA PRO A 434 17.79 14.92 -24.83
C PRO A 434 17.70 13.48 -25.33
N VAL A 435 17.46 13.32 -26.64
CA VAL A 435 17.43 12.01 -27.29
C VAL A 435 18.83 11.42 -27.20
N SER A 436 19.00 10.29 -26.52
CA SER A 436 20.32 9.69 -26.33
C SER A 436 20.92 9.30 -27.69
N ASN A 437 22.15 9.76 -27.94
CA ASN A 437 22.90 9.47 -29.18
C ASN A 437 23.72 8.17 -29.08
N VAL A 438 23.42 7.32 -28.09
CA VAL A 438 24.18 6.09 -27.84
C VAL A 438 23.88 5.07 -28.95
N LYS A 439 24.94 4.64 -29.65
CA LYS A 439 24.84 3.55 -30.63
C LYS A 439 24.47 2.25 -29.91
N ARG A 440 23.26 1.73 -30.17
CA ARG A 440 22.75 0.53 -29.51
C ARG A 440 23.38 -0.73 -30.09
N GLU A 441 24.03 -1.50 -29.23
CA GLU A 441 24.49 -2.86 -29.51
C GLU A 441 23.35 -3.88 -29.35
N ALA A 442 23.61 -5.15 -29.70
CA ALA A 442 22.61 -6.22 -29.61
C ALA A 442 22.12 -6.47 -28.16
N VAL A 443 22.97 -6.16 -27.18
CA VAL A 443 22.60 -6.05 -25.77
C VAL A 443 22.77 -4.59 -25.36
N HIS A 444 21.70 -4.00 -24.85
CA HIS A 444 21.68 -2.61 -24.41
C HIS A 444 21.19 -2.55 -22.97
N VAL A 445 21.97 -1.92 -22.09
CA VAL A 445 21.64 -1.74 -20.68
C VAL A 445 21.42 -0.26 -20.41
N ARG A 446 20.22 0.10 -19.99
CA ARG A 446 19.86 1.47 -19.62
C ARG A 446 19.74 1.57 -18.10
N THR A 447 20.58 2.40 -17.49
CA THR A 447 20.52 2.73 -16.07
C THR A 447 19.94 4.13 -15.91
N GLU A 448 18.85 4.24 -15.19
CA GLU A 448 18.12 5.49 -15.02
C GLU A 448 17.81 5.74 -13.55
N GLU A 449 18.16 6.93 -13.08
CA GLU A 449 17.76 7.45 -11.79
C GLU A 449 16.85 8.65 -11.95
N LYS A 450 15.81 8.68 -11.11
CA LYS A 450 14.85 9.77 -11.04
C LYS A 450 14.84 10.35 -9.64
N MET A 451 14.98 11.66 -9.55
CA MET A 451 14.84 12.40 -8.30
C MET A 451 13.42 12.91 -8.12
N VAL A 452 12.86 12.66 -6.95
CA VAL A 452 11.62 13.26 -6.47
C VAL A 452 11.93 13.98 -5.15
N ALA A 453 11.82 15.30 -5.13
CA ALA A 453 12.11 16.13 -3.96
C ALA A 453 11.07 17.24 -3.78
N THR A 454 10.69 17.44 -2.52
CA THR A 454 9.85 18.53 -2.06
C THR A 454 10.60 19.26 -0.95
N VAL A 455 10.89 20.54 -1.17
CA VAL A 455 11.58 21.42 -0.23
C VAL A 455 10.62 22.52 0.19
N SER A 456 10.63 22.92 1.46
CA SER A 456 9.81 24.02 1.94
C SER A 456 10.41 25.39 1.61
N ARG A 457 9.59 26.44 1.60
CA ARG A 457 10.03 27.82 1.34
C ARG A 457 11.16 28.34 2.25
N ASP A 458 11.29 27.79 3.46
CA ASP A 458 12.33 28.13 4.44
C ASP A 458 13.62 27.30 4.27
N GLY A 459 13.72 26.48 3.21
CA GLY A 459 14.88 25.64 2.90
C GLY A 459 14.81 24.22 3.48
N GLY A 460 13.83 23.93 4.34
CA GLY A 460 13.68 22.62 4.97
C GLY A 460 13.32 21.49 3.99
N LEU A 461 14.02 20.36 4.08
CA LEU A 461 13.68 19.17 3.29
C LEU A 461 12.37 18.52 3.82
N GLN A 462 11.27 18.59 3.08
CA GLN A 462 10.03 17.87 3.44
C GLN A 462 10.10 16.39 3.06
N GLY A 463 10.80 16.08 1.96
CA GLY A 463 11.12 14.72 1.57
C GLY A 463 11.84 14.69 0.23
N ALA A 464 12.88 13.87 0.13
CA ALA A 464 13.51 13.57 -1.14
C ALA A 464 13.83 12.09 -1.28
N GLU A 465 13.62 11.56 -2.47
CA GLU A 465 13.91 10.19 -2.82
C GLU A 465 14.51 10.08 -4.22
N ILE A 466 15.37 9.08 -4.38
CA ILE A 466 16.01 8.73 -5.64
C ILE A 466 15.58 7.32 -6.00
N LEU A 467 14.93 7.22 -7.15
CA LEU A 467 14.37 5.98 -7.68
C LEU A 467 15.20 5.56 -8.89
N GLY A 468 15.92 4.45 -8.75
CA GLY A 468 16.76 3.92 -9.81
C GLY A 468 16.22 2.64 -10.42
N VAL A 469 16.47 2.46 -11.72
CA VAL A 469 16.14 1.25 -12.47
C VAL A 469 17.22 0.93 -13.50
N VAL A 470 17.60 -0.34 -13.56
CA VAL A 470 18.40 -0.90 -14.65
C VAL A 470 17.47 -1.70 -15.54
N SER A 471 17.40 -1.33 -16.81
CA SER A 471 16.62 -1.97 -17.85
C SER A 471 17.53 -2.65 -18.85
N LEU A 472 17.27 -3.91 -19.15
CA LEU A 472 17.97 -4.69 -20.17
C LEU A 472 17.10 -4.79 -21.42
N SER A 473 17.66 -4.46 -22.57
CA SER A 473 17.06 -4.65 -23.90
C SER A 473 17.95 -5.58 -24.72
N VAL A 474 17.38 -6.64 -25.26
CA VAL A 474 18.10 -7.62 -26.10
C VAL A 474 17.44 -7.65 -27.46
N SER A 475 18.17 -7.35 -28.53
CA SER A 475 17.62 -7.37 -29.90
C SER A 475 17.98 -8.63 -30.69
N ALA A 476 19.06 -9.33 -30.31
CA ALA A 476 19.47 -10.57 -30.95
C ALA A 476 19.10 -11.81 -30.10
N PRO A 477 18.41 -12.82 -30.66
CA PRO A 477 18.00 -14.02 -29.92
C PRO A 477 19.16 -14.84 -29.32
N GLU A 478 20.35 -14.75 -29.90
CA GLU A 478 21.57 -15.42 -29.40
C GLU A 478 22.08 -14.88 -28.05
N TYR A 479 21.64 -13.68 -27.66
CA TYR A 479 22.00 -13.03 -26.40
C TYR A 479 20.80 -12.92 -25.44
N ASN A 480 19.80 -13.79 -25.57
CA ASN A 480 18.63 -13.77 -24.70
C ASN A 480 18.86 -14.44 -23.32
N THR A 481 20.03 -15.07 -23.12
CA THR A 481 20.49 -15.64 -21.85
C THR A 481 21.83 -15.02 -21.43
N VAL A 482 21.77 -13.79 -20.93
CA VAL A 482 22.94 -13.03 -20.47
C VAL A 482 22.96 -12.85 -18.96
N ALA A 483 24.15 -12.60 -18.42
CA ALA A 483 24.40 -12.22 -17.04
C ALA A 483 25.10 -10.86 -17.01
N ILE A 484 24.66 -9.99 -16.10
CA ILE A 484 25.16 -8.62 -15.97
C ILE A 484 25.92 -8.50 -14.66
N GLN A 485 27.22 -8.21 -14.73
CA GLN A 485 28.04 -7.88 -13.57
C GLN A 485 27.80 -6.42 -13.22
N MET A 486 27.37 -6.17 -11.98
CA MET A 486 27.19 -4.83 -11.44
C MET A 486 28.26 -4.55 -10.38
N HIS A 487 28.54 -3.26 -10.17
CA HIS A 487 29.11 -2.77 -8.92
C HIS A 487 28.05 -2.02 -8.11
N ASN A 488 28.21 -2.04 -6.79
CA ASN A 488 27.45 -1.21 -5.88
C ASN A 488 28.45 -0.56 -4.91
N LYS A 489 28.84 0.68 -5.22
CA LYS A 489 29.72 1.50 -4.39
C LYS A 489 28.95 2.62 -3.70
N ALA A 490 27.62 2.55 -3.71
CA ALA A 490 26.78 3.57 -3.08
C ALA A 490 27.10 3.67 -1.57
N SER A 491 27.22 4.90 -1.07
CA SER A 491 27.20 5.20 0.36
C SER A 491 25.91 4.63 0.97
N SER A 492 26.02 3.94 2.10
CA SER A 492 24.93 3.21 2.78
C SER A 492 23.58 3.95 2.76
N GLY A 493 22.53 3.34 2.19
CA GLY A 493 21.17 3.93 2.19
C GLY A 493 20.21 3.44 1.09
N ALA A 494 20.73 2.91 -0.03
CA ALA A 494 19.89 2.43 -1.13
C ALA A 494 19.29 1.03 -0.86
N GLN A 495 17.97 0.90 -0.93
CA GLN A 495 17.25 -0.38 -0.86
C GLN A 495 17.08 -0.97 -2.27
N LEU A 496 17.71 -2.11 -2.54
CA LEU A 496 17.69 -2.75 -3.86
C LEU A 496 16.65 -3.88 -3.97
N GLN A 497 15.98 -3.95 -5.12
CA GLN A 497 15.02 -4.98 -5.49
C GLN A 497 15.38 -5.62 -6.83
N VAL A 498 15.78 -6.89 -6.79
CA VAL A 498 16.09 -7.70 -7.97
C VAL A 498 14.81 -8.30 -8.58
N HIS A 499 14.72 -8.33 -9.91
CA HIS A 499 13.58 -8.89 -10.63
C HIS A 499 13.31 -10.38 -10.26
N PRO A 500 12.04 -10.83 -10.11
CA PRO A 500 11.70 -12.17 -9.62
C PRO A 500 12.26 -13.36 -10.43
N ASN A 501 12.52 -13.16 -11.73
CA ASN A 501 13.08 -14.19 -12.61
C ASN A 501 14.61 -14.33 -12.51
N LEU A 502 15.28 -13.44 -11.76
CA LEU A 502 16.74 -13.45 -11.56
C LEU A 502 17.12 -14.12 -10.24
N ASP A 503 18.32 -14.70 -10.20
CA ASP A 503 18.85 -15.40 -9.03
C ASP A 503 19.30 -14.39 -7.96
N LYS A 504 18.50 -14.27 -6.90
CA LYS A 504 18.78 -13.40 -5.76
C LYS A 504 20.00 -13.84 -4.96
N LYS A 505 20.31 -15.15 -4.91
CA LYS A 505 21.46 -15.65 -4.14
C LYS A 505 22.77 -15.27 -4.82
N GLU A 506 22.78 -15.37 -6.15
CA GLU A 506 23.94 -14.95 -6.93
C GLU A 506 24.18 -13.44 -6.80
N TRP A 507 23.12 -12.64 -6.93
CA TRP A 507 23.19 -11.20 -6.70
C TRP A 507 23.83 -10.86 -5.34
N GLN A 508 23.41 -11.52 -4.26
CA GLN A 508 23.95 -11.29 -2.93
C GLN A 508 25.42 -11.70 -2.76
N THR A 509 25.91 -12.65 -3.56
CA THR A 509 27.25 -13.22 -3.41
C THR A 509 28.28 -12.53 -4.30
N SER A 510 27.91 -12.21 -5.55
CA SER A 510 28.84 -11.73 -6.58
C SER A 510 28.37 -10.47 -7.31
N SER A 511 27.25 -9.84 -6.89
CA SER A 511 26.64 -8.70 -7.59
C SER A 511 26.33 -8.99 -9.07
N MET A 512 26.03 -10.25 -9.38
CA MET A 512 25.72 -10.72 -10.73
C MET A 512 24.21 -10.89 -10.92
N LEU A 513 23.65 -10.20 -11.90
CA LEU A 513 22.25 -10.35 -12.32
C LEU A 513 22.16 -11.44 -13.39
N LYS A 514 21.83 -12.67 -12.99
CA LYS A 514 21.63 -13.82 -13.89
C LYS A 514 20.24 -14.44 -13.75
N LEU A 515 19.72 -15.04 -14.82
CA LEU A 515 18.44 -15.78 -14.81
C LEU A 515 18.52 -17.02 -13.90
N LYS A 516 17.41 -17.36 -13.22
CA LYS A 516 17.34 -18.59 -12.40
C LYS A 516 17.42 -19.89 -13.21
N SER A 517 17.00 -19.85 -14.47
CA SER A 517 16.99 -20.99 -15.37
C SER A 517 16.99 -20.52 -16.82
N ALA A 518 17.81 -21.14 -17.66
CA ALA A 518 17.86 -20.89 -19.10
C ALA A 518 16.53 -21.19 -19.83
N GLY A 519 15.60 -21.92 -19.18
CA GLY A 519 14.29 -22.24 -19.76
C GLY A 519 13.32 -21.06 -19.87
N LYS A 520 13.67 -19.88 -19.35
CA LYS A 520 12.91 -18.63 -19.48
C LYS A 520 13.85 -17.47 -19.84
N PRO A 521 14.27 -17.36 -21.11
CA PRO A 521 15.18 -16.31 -21.56
C PRO A 521 14.52 -14.92 -21.50
N PHE A 522 15.34 -13.86 -21.59
CA PHE A 522 14.83 -12.51 -21.74
C PHE A 522 14.04 -12.36 -23.05
N PRO A 523 12.91 -11.64 -23.05
CA PRO A 523 12.15 -11.34 -24.26
C PRO A 523 12.98 -10.47 -25.21
N VAL A 524 13.03 -10.88 -26.48
CA VAL A 524 13.74 -10.13 -27.53
C VAL A 524 12.91 -8.91 -27.94
N ASN A 525 13.57 -7.78 -28.18
CA ASN A 525 12.99 -6.48 -28.53
C ASN A 525 12.01 -5.92 -27.48
N ASN A 526 12.20 -6.25 -26.21
CA ASN A 526 11.44 -5.70 -25.11
C ASN A 526 12.36 -5.28 -23.96
N ASP A 527 12.07 -4.14 -23.35
CA ASP A 527 12.84 -3.62 -22.22
C ASP A 527 12.38 -4.32 -20.92
N VAL A 528 13.31 -4.95 -20.21
CA VAL A 528 13.04 -5.62 -18.94
C VAL A 528 13.79 -4.95 -17.81
N GLY A 529 13.07 -4.45 -16.82
CA GLY A 529 13.67 -3.95 -15.57
C GLY A 529 14.27 -5.09 -14.75
N VAL A 530 15.60 -5.16 -14.69
CA VAL A 530 16.35 -6.25 -14.02
C VAL A 530 16.67 -5.95 -12.56
N LEU A 531 16.93 -4.68 -12.24
CA LEU A 531 17.23 -4.20 -10.89
C LEU A 531 16.53 -2.86 -10.68
N LYS A 532 15.98 -2.65 -9.48
CA LYS A 532 15.43 -1.36 -9.04
C LYS A 532 16.02 -0.99 -7.69
N TRP A 533 16.15 0.29 -7.39
CA TRP A 533 16.47 0.75 -6.05
C TRP A 533 15.71 2.00 -5.66
N LYS A 534 15.58 2.20 -4.35
CA LYS A 534 15.07 3.41 -3.74
C LYS A 534 16.04 3.86 -2.65
N MET A 535 16.47 5.12 -2.72
CA MET A 535 17.24 5.79 -1.67
C MET A 535 16.43 6.98 -1.17
N VAL A 536 16.30 7.13 0.15
CA VAL A 536 15.64 8.29 0.77
C VAL A 536 16.72 9.21 1.29
N LEU A 537 16.61 10.51 0.99
CA LEU A 537 17.49 11.55 1.50
C LEU A 537 16.82 12.16 2.74
N THR A 538 17.62 12.33 3.81
CA THR A 538 17.13 12.85 5.10
C THR A 538 17.60 14.26 5.38
N GLU A 539 18.73 14.67 4.78
CA GLU A 539 19.35 15.97 5.00
C GLU A 539 19.34 16.80 3.70
N GLU A 540 19.20 18.12 3.82
CA GLU A 540 19.21 19.06 2.69
C GLU A 540 20.56 19.04 1.93
N GLU A 541 21.67 18.86 2.65
CA GLU A 541 23.03 18.76 2.09
C GLU A 541 23.19 17.59 1.09
N GLN A 542 22.28 16.63 1.10
CA GLN A 542 22.29 15.49 0.18
C GLN A 542 21.64 15.82 -1.18
N LEU A 543 20.94 16.95 -1.31
CA LEU A 543 20.36 17.35 -2.59
C LEU A 543 21.48 17.69 -3.59
N PRO A 544 21.35 17.39 -4.89
CA PRO A 544 22.37 17.78 -5.87
C PRO A 544 22.57 19.29 -5.97
N ILE A 545 21.46 20.02 -5.92
CA ILE A 545 21.38 21.48 -6.00
C ILE A 545 20.32 21.93 -4.98
N THR A 546 20.61 22.95 -4.19
CA THR A 546 19.65 23.62 -3.32
C THR A 546 19.19 24.91 -3.96
N LEU A 547 17.95 25.31 -3.67
CA LEU A 547 17.35 26.52 -4.22
C LEU A 547 16.65 27.31 -3.13
N ASN A 548 17.09 28.54 -2.94
CA ASN A 548 16.51 29.48 -1.99
C ASN A 548 15.73 30.54 -2.77
N CYS A 549 14.47 30.76 -2.41
CA CYS A 549 13.61 31.75 -3.04
C CYS A 549 13.08 32.69 -1.96
N TRP A 550 13.49 33.95 -2.00
CA TRP A 550 13.12 34.98 -1.03
C TRP A 550 12.29 36.07 -1.70
N PRO A 551 10.95 35.98 -1.65
CA PRO A 551 10.08 37.07 -2.02
C PRO A 551 10.00 38.11 -0.90
N GLN A 552 10.26 39.36 -1.23
CA GLN A 552 10.13 40.53 -0.36
C GLN A 552 9.00 41.42 -0.87
N GLU A 553 7.92 41.52 -0.10
CA GLU A 553 6.77 42.35 -0.44
C GLU A 553 7.03 43.83 -0.12
N SER A 554 6.61 44.70 -1.02
CA SER A 554 6.68 46.16 -0.92
C SER A 554 5.34 46.78 -1.33
N ALA A 555 5.11 48.06 -1.02
CA ALA A 555 3.84 48.73 -1.31
C ALA A 555 3.47 48.77 -2.81
N ASP A 556 4.46 48.70 -3.71
CA ASP A 556 4.30 48.81 -5.16
C ASP A 556 4.45 47.45 -5.90
N GLY A 557 4.68 46.34 -5.18
CA GLY A 557 4.91 45.01 -5.76
C GLY A 557 5.75 44.09 -4.88
N CYS A 558 6.23 42.98 -5.45
CA CYS A 558 7.11 42.04 -4.76
C CYS A 558 8.43 41.90 -5.53
N GLN A 559 9.55 42.05 -4.81
CA GLN A 559 10.88 41.74 -5.31
C GLN A 559 11.20 40.30 -4.94
N VAL A 560 11.65 39.50 -5.88
CA VAL A 560 11.99 38.08 -5.67
C VAL A 560 13.45 37.89 -6.01
N ASN A 561 14.22 37.39 -5.04
CA ASN A 561 15.58 36.93 -5.25
C ASN A 561 15.58 35.39 -5.13
N ILE A 562 16.14 34.73 -6.14
CA ILE A 562 16.30 33.28 -6.18
C ILE A 562 17.78 32.97 -6.35
N GLU A 563 18.31 32.15 -5.46
CA GLU A 563 19.69 31.69 -5.50
C GLU A 563 19.71 30.17 -5.56
N TYR A 564 20.57 29.61 -6.41
CA TYR A 564 20.88 28.18 -6.36
C TYR A 564 22.30 27.97 -5.85
N THR A 565 22.52 26.83 -5.19
CA THR A 565 23.85 26.37 -4.77
C THR A 565 23.99 24.87 -5.08
N LEU A 566 25.02 24.49 -5.82
CA LEU A 566 25.42 23.11 -6.06
C LEU A 566 26.06 22.55 -4.79
N GLN A 567 25.43 21.57 -4.15
CA GLN A 567 25.96 20.94 -2.94
C GLN A 567 26.91 19.79 -3.28
N ARG A 568 26.61 19.06 -4.35
CA ARG A 568 27.37 17.90 -4.82
C ARG A 568 28.29 18.33 -5.97
N GLU A 569 29.47 18.84 -5.63
CA GLU A 569 30.50 19.26 -6.60
C GLU A 569 31.01 18.14 -7.52
N ASP A 570 30.76 16.88 -7.16
CA ASP A 570 31.10 15.73 -7.99
C ASP A 570 30.14 15.53 -9.17
N LEU A 571 28.98 16.20 -9.18
CA LEU A 571 28.00 16.16 -10.25
C LEU A 571 28.13 17.39 -11.16
N SER A 572 27.90 17.19 -12.45
CA SER A 572 27.71 18.27 -13.42
C SER A 572 26.29 18.16 -13.95
N LEU A 573 25.47 19.16 -13.65
CA LEU A 573 24.06 19.22 -14.03
C LEU A 573 23.93 19.98 -15.34
N GLU A 574 23.34 19.34 -16.34
CA GLU A 574 23.12 19.91 -17.67
C GLU A 574 21.66 20.30 -17.88
N ASN A 575 21.45 21.30 -18.73
CA ASN A 575 20.14 21.84 -19.10
C ASN A 575 19.25 22.09 -17.87
N VAL A 576 19.81 22.77 -16.88
CA VAL A 576 19.10 23.09 -15.65
C VAL A 576 18.06 24.17 -15.94
N VAL A 577 16.80 23.89 -15.66
CA VAL A 577 15.66 24.76 -15.90
C VAL A 577 14.90 24.94 -14.60
N ILE A 578 14.92 26.16 -14.08
CA ILE A 578 14.18 26.59 -12.89
C ILE A 578 12.97 27.39 -13.37
N THR A 579 11.76 26.89 -13.06
CA THR A 579 10.50 27.52 -13.46
C THR A 579 9.84 28.15 -12.24
N VAL A 580 9.59 29.45 -12.32
CA VAL A 580 8.98 30.24 -11.26
C VAL A 580 7.63 30.74 -11.75
N PRO A 581 6.51 30.38 -11.10
CA PRO A 581 5.19 30.93 -11.44
C PRO A 581 5.14 32.43 -11.13
N LEU A 582 4.30 33.14 -11.87
CA LEU A 582 4.07 34.56 -11.76
C LEU A 582 2.56 34.84 -11.65
N PRO A 583 2.16 35.94 -10.99
CA PRO A 583 0.76 36.33 -10.94
C PRO A 583 0.19 36.63 -12.34
N PRO A 584 -1.10 36.32 -12.59
CA PRO A 584 -1.74 36.60 -13.86
C PRO A 584 -1.62 38.07 -14.28
N ALA A 585 -1.42 38.32 -15.58
CA ALA A 585 -1.38 39.65 -16.17
C ALA A 585 -0.28 40.60 -15.63
N THR A 586 0.80 40.06 -15.08
CA THR A 586 1.98 40.82 -14.66
C THR A 586 3.17 40.59 -15.59
N VAL A 587 4.05 41.58 -15.70
CA VAL A 587 5.32 41.49 -16.44
C VAL A 587 6.46 41.66 -15.43
N PRO A 588 7.34 40.66 -15.26
CA PRO A 588 8.48 40.78 -14.35
C PRO A 588 9.53 41.72 -14.93
N VAL A 589 10.12 42.54 -14.07
CA VAL A 589 11.29 43.36 -14.38
C VAL A 589 12.51 42.68 -13.77
N VAL A 590 13.29 41.98 -14.59
CA VAL A 590 14.51 41.28 -14.16
C VAL A 590 15.62 42.30 -13.95
N SER A 591 16.18 42.36 -12.73
CA SER A 591 17.30 43.24 -12.37
C SER A 591 18.64 42.56 -12.57
N GLU A 592 18.73 41.29 -12.17
CA GLU A 592 19.94 40.47 -12.25
C GLU A 592 19.57 39.06 -12.67
N CYS A 593 20.36 38.45 -13.55
CA CYS A 593 20.16 37.07 -13.97
C CYS A 593 21.49 36.50 -14.44
N GLU A 594 21.99 35.51 -13.73
CA GLU A 594 23.09 34.70 -14.24
C GLU A 594 22.55 33.64 -15.20
N GLY A 595 23.12 33.54 -16.40
CA GLY A 595 22.65 32.65 -17.48
C GLY A 595 21.55 33.26 -18.35
N SER A 596 20.50 32.49 -18.65
CA SER A 596 19.42 32.93 -19.56
C SER A 596 18.05 32.78 -18.93
N TYR A 597 17.14 33.71 -19.22
CA TYR A 597 15.75 33.62 -18.78
C TYR A 597 14.79 33.82 -19.96
N ASP A 598 13.64 33.17 -19.89
CA ASP A 598 12.52 33.32 -20.82
C ASP A 598 11.23 33.61 -20.03
N TYR A 599 10.56 34.70 -20.36
CA TYR A 599 9.28 35.06 -19.77
C TYR A 599 8.13 34.53 -20.64
N GLN A 600 7.42 33.52 -20.12
CA GLN A 600 6.36 32.85 -20.84
C GLN A 600 5.01 33.42 -20.46
N LYS A 601 4.63 34.52 -21.12
CA LYS A 601 3.36 35.22 -20.89
C LYS A 601 2.13 34.32 -20.95
N ALA A 602 2.09 33.33 -21.86
CA ALA A 602 0.95 32.42 -22.00
C ALA A 602 0.74 31.49 -20.78
N ARG A 603 1.78 31.32 -19.95
CA ARG A 603 1.79 30.41 -18.79
C ARG A 603 1.97 31.14 -17.47
N ASN A 604 2.15 32.46 -17.50
CA ASN A 604 2.48 33.29 -16.35
C ASN A 604 3.65 32.70 -15.55
N GLN A 605 4.80 32.51 -16.20
CA GLN A 605 5.99 31.96 -15.53
C GLN A 605 7.28 32.57 -16.09
N ILE A 606 8.31 32.62 -15.26
CA ILE A 606 9.70 32.85 -15.67
C ILE A 606 10.40 31.50 -15.74
N VAL A 607 11.16 31.28 -16.79
CA VAL A 607 11.95 30.06 -17.02
C VAL A 607 13.41 30.45 -17.05
N TRP A 608 14.12 30.15 -15.96
CA TRP A 608 15.53 30.42 -15.78
C TRP A 608 16.35 29.19 -16.18
N THR A 609 17.26 29.34 -17.14
CA THR A 609 17.95 28.22 -17.80
C THR A 609 19.46 28.38 -17.75
N MET A 610 20.13 27.37 -17.17
CA MET A 610 21.57 27.18 -17.21
C MET A 610 21.93 26.01 -18.13
N PRO A 611 22.84 26.20 -19.11
CA PRO A 611 23.33 25.10 -19.92
C PRO A 611 24.02 24.02 -19.10
N VAL A 612 24.86 24.42 -18.14
CA VAL A 612 25.63 23.53 -17.26
C VAL A 612 25.82 24.21 -15.90
N ILE A 613 25.67 23.46 -14.81
CA ILE A 613 26.05 23.83 -13.43
C ILE A 613 27.03 22.76 -12.93
N ASP A 614 28.26 23.16 -12.64
CA ASP A 614 29.34 22.33 -12.09
C ASP A 614 30.14 23.09 -11.02
N SER A 615 31.27 22.54 -10.59
CA SER A 615 32.12 23.15 -9.55
C SER A 615 32.75 24.50 -9.95
N THR A 616 32.71 24.89 -11.22
CA THR A 616 33.20 26.20 -11.68
C THR A 616 32.14 27.31 -11.58
N ASN A 617 30.86 26.95 -11.54
CA ASN A 617 29.72 27.86 -11.40
C ASN A 617 28.69 27.30 -10.41
N SER A 618 29.18 26.96 -9.22
CA SER A 618 28.44 26.27 -8.16
C SER A 618 27.33 27.09 -7.51
N SER A 619 27.22 28.39 -7.81
CA SER A 619 26.12 29.23 -7.34
C SER A 619 25.68 30.16 -8.44
N GLY A 620 24.42 30.60 -8.38
CA GLY A 620 23.96 31.70 -9.22
C GLY A 620 22.68 32.32 -8.74
N THR A 621 22.38 33.52 -9.24
CA THR A 621 21.30 34.36 -8.75
C THR A 621 20.38 34.85 -9.88
N LEU A 622 19.10 34.99 -9.53
CA LEU A 622 18.07 35.61 -10.35
C LEU A 622 17.26 36.57 -9.48
N GLU A 623 17.29 37.84 -9.83
CA GLU A 623 16.50 38.87 -9.17
C GLU A 623 15.51 39.50 -10.15
N PHE A 624 14.24 39.57 -9.74
CA PHE A 624 13.22 40.27 -10.52
C PHE A 624 12.17 40.90 -9.62
N THR A 625 11.52 41.95 -10.13
CA THR A 625 10.43 42.65 -9.45
C THR A 625 9.13 42.48 -10.21
N VAL A 626 8.04 42.19 -9.51
CA VAL A 626 6.70 42.06 -10.08
C VAL A 626 5.73 43.03 -9.42
N PRO A 627 5.09 43.94 -10.18
CA PRO A 627 4.07 44.83 -9.63
C PRO A 627 2.84 44.02 -9.19
N ASN A 628 2.26 44.37 -8.04
CA ASN A 628 1.13 43.67 -7.42
C ASN A 628 1.36 42.15 -7.16
N GLY A 629 2.61 41.73 -6.96
CA GLY A 629 2.95 40.37 -6.55
C GLY A 629 2.78 40.14 -5.04
N HIS A 630 2.44 38.90 -4.66
CA HIS A 630 2.45 38.40 -3.29
C HIS A 630 3.38 37.17 -3.24
N SER A 631 3.96 36.90 -2.08
CA SER A 631 4.89 35.79 -1.86
C SER A 631 4.36 34.45 -2.38
N ASP A 632 3.07 34.17 -2.15
CA ASP A 632 2.41 32.92 -2.58
C ASP A 632 2.34 32.72 -4.10
N HIS A 633 2.42 33.79 -4.91
CA HIS A 633 2.31 33.69 -6.36
C HIS A 633 3.55 33.05 -7.02
N PHE A 634 4.68 33.00 -6.30
CA PHE A 634 5.96 32.53 -6.82
C PHE A 634 6.26 31.06 -6.51
N PHE A 635 5.32 30.36 -5.87
CA PHE A 635 5.44 28.95 -5.54
C PHE A 635 4.32 28.13 -6.21
N PRO A 636 4.57 26.85 -6.54
CA PRO A 636 5.84 26.13 -6.35
C PRO A 636 6.90 26.48 -7.40
N VAL A 637 8.15 26.63 -6.96
CA VAL A 637 9.30 26.75 -7.88
C VAL A 637 9.71 25.35 -8.31
N GLN A 638 9.77 25.09 -9.61
CA GLN A 638 10.13 23.76 -10.14
C GLN A 638 11.55 23.76 -10.66
N VAL A 639 12.34 22.76 -10.28
CA VAL A 639 13.69 22.57 -10.80
C VAL A 639 13.72 21.35 -11.71
N ARG A 640 14.32 21.50 -12.89
CA ARG A 640 14.59 20.39 -13.81
C ARG A 640 16.05 20.35 -14.19
N PHE A 641 16.66 19.18 -14.20
CA PHE A 641 18.03 18.98 -14.65
C PHE A 641 18.22 17.58 -15.25
N TYR A 642 19.34 17.42 -15.94
CA TYR A 642 19.81 16.15 -16.51
C TYR A 642 21.30 15.97 -16.20
N THR A 643 21.74 14.75 -15.94
CA THR A 643 23.17 14.42 -15.91
C THR A 643 23.40 12.95 -16.29
N GLU A 644 24.54 12.65 -16.89
CA GLU A 644 24.93 11.27 -17.24
C GLU A 644 25.54 10.52 -16.06
N LYS A 645 25.91 11.22 -14.98
CA LYS A 645 26.48 10.63 -13.78
C LYS A 645 25.39 10.23 -12.79
N LEU A 646 25.41 8.98 -12.33
CA LEU A 646 24.46 8.50 -11.32
C LEU A 646 24.72 9.16 -9.96
N TYR A 647 23.63 9.41 -9.24
CA TYR A 647 23.68 9.81 -7.84
C TYR A 647 24.10 8.64 -6.95
N CYS A 648 23.47 7.47 -7.11
CA CYS A 648 23.96 6.24 -6.46
C CYS A 648 24.97 5.56 -7.39
N ASP A 649 26.18 5.30 -6.90
CA ASP A 649 27.24 4.61 -7.67
C ASP A 649 26.93 3.10 -7.85
N ILE A 650 25.84 2.82 -8.58
CA ILE A 650 25.29 1.50 -8.89
C ILE A 650 25.27 1.36 -10.42
N GLY A 651 26.40 0.92 -10.97
CA GLY A 651 26.61 0.81 -12.41
C GLY A 651 26.87 -0.62 -12.89
N VAL A 652 26.98 -0.73 -14.21
CA VAL A 652 27.24 -1.98 -14.92
C VAL A 652 28.72 -2.06 -15.26
N ASP A 653 29.40 -3.14 -14.87
CA ASP A 653 30.82 -3.38 -15.19
C ASP A 653 31.00 -4.18 -16.48
N ALA A 654 30.25 -5.27 -16.62
CA ALA A 654 30.41 -6.21 -17.74
C ALA A 654 29.14 -7.00 -18.02
N VAL A 655 29.00 -7.47 -19.26
CA VAL A 655 27.95 -8.41 -19.68
C VAL A 655 28.61 -9.67 -20.25
N GLN A 656 28.13 -10.83 -19.81
CA GLN A 656 28.65 -12.14 -20.22
C GLN A 656 27.52 -13.13 -20.48
N SER A 657 27.84 -14.24 -21.15
CA SER A 657 26.91 -15.36 -21.31
C SER A 657 26.54 -15.96 -19.94
N MET A 658 25.36 -16.57 -19.85
CA MET A 658 24.88 -17.26 -18.65
C MET A 658 25.87 -18.31 -18.11
N ASP A 659 26.67 -18.93 -18.98
CA ASP A 659 27.67 -19.93 -18.63
C ASP A 659 29.02 -19.32 -18.18
N GLY A 660 29.16 -17.99 -18.23
CA GLY A 660 30.38 -17.26 -17.87
C GLY A 660 31.55 -17.38 -18.85
N ASN A 661 31.39 -18.15 -19.94
CA ASN A 661 32.49 -18.50 -20.85
C ASN A 661 32.80 -17.44 -21.92
N SER A 662 31.89 -16.49 -22.18
CA SER A 662 32.07 -15.48 -23.22
C SER A 662 31.59 -14.10 -22.77
N ALA A 663 32.46 -13.09 -22.95
CA ALA A 663 32.08 -11.69 -22.85
C ALA A 663 31.22 -11.30 -24.05
N ILE A 664 30.18 -10.50 -23.80
CA ILE A 664 29.23 -10.09 -24.83
C ILE A 664 29.36 -8.58 -25.04
N PRO A 665 29.56 -8.10 -26.29
CA PRO A 665 29.53 -6.67 -26.58
C PRO A 665 28.18 -6.06 -26.18
N PHE A 666 28.23 -4.97 -25.43
CA PHE A 666 27.04 -4.29 -24.94
C PHE A 666 27.22 -2.78 -25.00
N SER A 667 26.09 -2.08 -25.01
CA SER A 667 26.03 -0.62 -24.92
C SER A 667 25.37 -0.24 -23.60
N ILE A 668 25.86 0.83 -22.96
CA ILE A 668 25.33 1.36 -21.71
C ILE A 668 24.79 2.76 -21.97
N GLU A 669 23.61 3.05 -21.44
CA GLU A 669 23.07 4.40 -21.33
C GLU A 669 22.80 4.70 -19.86
N THR A 670 23.35 5.79 -19.35
CA THR A 670 23.21 6.21 -17.96
C THR A 670 22.55 7.58 -17.92
N ARG A 671 21.52 7.75 -17.10
CA ARG A 671 20.83 9.03 -16.94
C ARG A 671 20.33 9.25 -15.52
N PHE A 672 20.58 10.43 -14.98
CA PHE A 672 19.97 10.92 -13.75
C PHE A 672 19.17 12.18 -14.09
N ILE A 673 17.87 12.13 -13.80
CA ILE A 673 16.92 13.20 -14.11
C ILE A 673 16.11 13.58 -12.88
N SER A 674 15.75 14.85 -12.78
CA SER A 674 14.70 15.30 -11.86
C SER A 674 13.32 15.00 -12.46
N GLU A 675 12.55 14.09 -11.85
CA GLU A 675 11.16 13.84 -12.24
C GLU A 675 10.23 14.86 -11.62
N LYS A 676 10.44 15.15 -10.33
CA LYS A 676 9.69 16.16 -9.59
C LYS A 676 10.61 16.80 -8.56
N TYR A 677 11.08 18.01 -8.80
CA TYR A 677 11.76 18.80 -7.78
C TYR A 677 10.97 20.09 -7.63
N GLU A 678 10.37 20.31 -6.47
CA GLU A 678 9.60 21.52 -6.18
C GLU A 678 9.96 22.15 -4.83
N VAL A 679 10.02 23.48 -4.81
CA VAL A 679 10.04 24.29 -3.58
C VAL A 679 8.63 24.80 -3.36
N VAL A 680 7.98 24.44 -2.25
CA VAL A 680 6.55 24.65 -1.95
C VAL A 680 6.31 25.50 -0.72
#